data_AF-W6KUT5-F1
#
_entry.id   AF-W6KUT5-F1
#
_cell.length_a   1.000
_cell.length_b   1.000
_cell.length_c   1.000
_cell.angle_alpha   90.00
_cell.angle_beta   90.00
_cell.angle_gamma   90.00
#
_symmetry.space_group_name_H-M   'P 1'
#
loop_
_entity.id
_entity.type
_entity.pdbx_description
1 polymer ?
#
loop_
_entity_poly.entity_id
_entity_poly.type
_entity_poly.pdbx_seq_one_letter_code
_entity_poly.pdbx_strand_id
1 'polypeptide(L)'
;MSDLQNNCDDLPREHDWLKVNVSARVDSSEMPSTAAHYCTSSNEDNSVHNSVVKPQHVQDNPHGTREGGEKDHQQHRSLSPQQSRSSRTLPNAFKEDVNPKKACSSVSGARGILSMLKIYKKPHDDYLVYRRSLPFNTVVPEPPHTFRDYVAAVLNYFLAKTIYIFVLIALSPFWIVAHIVLTWLDRYQRRAWLNYHRSWPHRSQPHIRPVRYAPDASFPLENWHLRCEDGRQRWYYGEPLQQVEQGNEWAHAQVCGFPDLDSYHACLGEKATPSSRPKSDSEHLSAKQQHRRELERYQLGLHEPSGRRPRETSEQAMQDGLSFLMRLQDPFSGHWPNGYGGCLFLTPGVLFTKFIVAHGNLDRMFPQPKSHQHVRRERRGEGGFDGASGSLAGAPPMGDDLPPCGADGRAKDEVPCVCGEATRLELIRYIRNYQNDDGGWGQHTEGHSTMLGTVLNYIALRMMGVAAADLSMASARRWIHAEGGAVYTPLWGRIWLCILGLFSYDGVNPLSPELVLLPRWISFSIGRSWCHSRVIAMSFLYFYGLRWSASRHPLLEALKEELFVQPFHTICWRRYRYEVCPKDLYTPVSRTYKVFCKVLELYERRPISFLRRYALEKNWQHIAYDDENTHFICLGPVNKSLNMLVTWIREGENSVRYQLHRQRVDDYFFMSPYGMHMSGYNGSQLWDTSFAVQATCACKSEMLFANEMALAHHYIDIAQVRDDPIQKDYFYRHRTKGAWNFSTKDQSWQVSDCTAEGLRAVLLLRHMPFPTARIFDAVDEILSLRNSSGDGGWASYEPSRAPHYCELLNCSEMFKDVMVEYSYAECSSSSIHTLSLFREQFPYYRRSSIDTAISEGIAYIFSTQNPDGSFYGSWGVCFTYAAWLVSDALRISKEFSNIADHPRCRLLADFLMSHQNNDGGWGEDINACVRQEWVDNPDGSQVVNTAWAVMAIMNVSGDPNHSSYARWHQIASAVERGIQLIMSRQLATGDWAQERLSGVFNGNNAIHYPGYKNTMTVWALGMYNTWKKNFKRNPDEY
;
A
#
# COMPACT_ATOMS: atom_id res chain seq x y z
N MET A 1 38.60 35.07 2.65
CA MET A 1 39.57 35.37 1.58
C MET A 1 39.41 34.26 0.57
N SER A 2 38.74 34.47 -0.57
CA SER A 2 39.15 35.33 -1.70
C SER A 2 40.43 34.80 -2.38
N ASP A 3 40.51 34.64 -3.69
CA ASP A 3 39.50 34.61 -4.77
C ASP A 3 40.26 34.23 -6.05
N LEU A 4 39.61 33.56 -7.02
CA LEU A 4 40.08 33.44 -8.42
C LEU A 4 41.44 32.66 -8.58
N GLN A 5 41.90 32.23 -9.77
CA GLN A 5 41.46 32.46 -11.16
C GLN A 5 41.94 31.34 -12.12
N ASN A 6 41.19 31.11 -13.22
CA ASN A 6 41.54 30.41 -14.49
C ASN A 6 41.94 28.90 -14.43
N ASN A 7 41.31 27.95 -15.13
CA ASN A 7 40.86 27.79 -16.53
C ASN A 7 41.93 27.35 -17.56
N CYS A 8 41.44 26.58 -18.55
CA CYS A 8 42.07 26.10 -19.79
C CYS A 8 43.02 24.88 -19.70
N ASP A 9 43.03 23.92 -20.64
CA ASP A 9 41.99 23.47 -21.62
C ASP A 9 42.32 22.05 -22.15
N ASP A 10 41.32 21.39 -22.72
CA ASP A 10 41.29 20.26 -23.68
C ASP A 10 42.27 19.05 -23.65
N LEU A 11 41.60 17.89 -23.56
CA LEU A 11 41.72 16.59 -24.28
C LEU A 11 42.43 16.59 -25.67
N PRO A 12 42.62 15.40 -26.32
CA PRO A 12 42.95 14.06 -25.81
C PRO A 12 44.12 13.40 -26.60
N ARG A 13 44.61 12.22 -26.18
CA ARG A 13 45.17 11.22 -27.12
C ARG A 13 44.81 9.78 -26.78
N GLU A 14 44.62 9.00 -27.84
CA GLU A 14 44.18 7.61 -27.88
C GLU A 14 45.35 6.64 -28.07
N HIS A 15 45.19 5.39 -27.59
CA HIS A 15 45.68 4.12 -28.19
C HIS A 15 47.22 3.95 -28.43
N ASP A 16 47.84 2.75 -28.38
CA ASP A 16 47.32 1.41 -28.69
C ASP A 16 48.24 0.24 -28.19
N TRP A 17 47.87 -1.03 -28.51
CA TRP A 17 48.56 -2.36 -28.41
C TRP A 17 49.94 -2.52 -27.71
N LEU A 18 50.28 -3.62 -27.01
CA LEU A 18 50.19 -5.04 -27.43
C LEU A 18 50.40 -6.04 -26.25
N LYS A 19 50.39 -7.36 -26.53
CA LYS A 19 50.56 -8.48 -25.57
C LYS A 19 51.98 -9.09 -25.65
N VAL A 20 52.47 -9.73 -24.56
CA VAL A 20 52.94 -11.16 -24.48
C VAL A 20 53.78 -11.45 -23.22
N ASN A 21 53.13 -12.06 -22.22
CA ASN A 21 53.42 -13.35 -21.56
C ASN A 21 54.83 -13.86 -21.14
N VAL A 22 54.81 -14.49 -19.94
CA VAL A 22 55.60 -15.66 -19.45
C VAL A 22 57.03 -15.48 -18.94
N SER A 23 57.16 -15.62 -17.62
CA SER A 23 58.06 -16.63 -17.02
C SER A 23 57.42 -17.20 -15.74
N ALA A 24 57.94 -18.32 -15.22
CA ALA A 24 57.13 -19.26 -14.43
C ALA A 24 57.92 -20.18 -13.48
N ARG A 25 57.50 -20.29 -12.20
CA ARG A 25 57.72 -21.39 -11.21
C ARG A 25 56.70 -21.20 -10.05
N VAL A 26 55.88 -22.16 -9.58
CA VAL A 26 56.11 -23.56 -9.12
C VAL A 26 56.87 -23.53 -7.77
N ASP A 27 56.37 -24.12 -6.68
CA ASP A 27 55.67 -25.43 -6.56
C ASP A 27 54.57 -25.53 -5.45
N SER A 28 53.85 -26.67 -5.45
CA SER A 28 53.10 -27.40 -4.38
C SER A 28 52.67 -26.72 -3.05
N SER A 29 51.53 -27.04 -2.40
CA SER A 29 50.27 -27.75 -2.68
C SER A 29 49.36 -27.58 -1.42
N GLU A 30 48.19 -28.19 -1.13
CA GLU A 30 47.30 -29.20 -1.75
C GLU A 30 45.86 -29.11 -1.16
N MET A 31 44.99 -30.10 -1.44
CA MET A 31 43.68 -30.34 -0.78
C MET A 31 43.41 -31.86 -0.76
N PRO A 32 42.61 -32.41 0.20
CA PRO A 32 41.27 -32.87 -0.19
C PRO A 32 40.21 -32.75 0.94
N SER A 33 39.15 -33.57 0.86
CA SER A 33 37.81 -33.31 1.42
C SER A 33 37.21 -34.47 2.25
N THR A 34 35.91 -34.32 2.57
CA THR A 34 34.90 -35.40 2.75
C THR A 34 34.95 -36.31 3.99
N ALA A 35 34.14 -35.91 4.98
CA ALA A 35 32.97 -36.66 5.48
C ALA A 35 33.09 -38.05 6.16
N ALA A 36 32.60 -38.06 7.41
CA ALA A 36 31.70 -39.06 8.02
C ALA A 36 32.24 -40.18 8.94
N HIS A 37 31.39 -40.47 9.93
CA HIS A 37 31.16 -41.71 10.69
C HIS A 37 31.91 -42.07 12.00
N TYR A 38 31.06 -42.32 13.01
CA TYR A 38 31.15 -43.23 14.18
C TYR A 38 31.88 -42.86 15.49
N CYS A 39 31.23 -43.33 16.57
CA CYS A 39 31.72 -43.73 17.90
C CYS A 39 32.12 -42.66 18.97
N THR A 40 31.15 -42.42 19.87
CA THR A 40 31.23 -42.69 21.35
C THR A 40 32.42 -42.20 22.18
N SER A 41 32.10 -41.37 23.19
CA SER A 41 32.38 -41.55 24.65
C SER A 41 33.38 -42.65 25.10
N SER A 42 34.19 -42.48 26.16
CA SER A 42 33.84 -41.86 27.47
C SER A 42 35.04 -41.65 28.41
N ASN A 43 34.93 -40.69 29.34
CA ASN A 43 35.43 -40.71 30.74
C ASN A 43 36.98 -40.78 30.97
N GLU A 44 37.54 -40.70 32.19
CA GLU A 44 36.99 -40.78 33.56
C GLU A 44 37.80 -40.00 34.64
N ASP A 45 37.31 -40.08 35.90
CA ASP A 45 37.99 -39.82 37.19
C ASP A 45 38.36 -38.37 37.61
N ASN A 46 38.11 -37.91 38.85
CA ASN A 46 37.74 -38.56 40.12
C ASN A 46 36.61 -37.75 40.84
N SER A 47 35.47 -38.35 41.27
CA SER A 47 35.14 -38.91 42.61
C SER A 47 35.05 -37.84 43.75
N VAL A 48 34.40 -37.93 44.92
CA VAL A 48 33.89 -38.95 45.90
C VAL A 48 32.69 -38.27 46.67
N HIS A 49 31.58 -38.82 47.24
CA HIS A 49 31.00 -40.15 47.52
C HIS A 49 29.44 -40.08 47.76
N ASN A 50 28.78 -41.26 47.84
CA ASN A 50 27.68 -41.76 48.71
C ASN A 50 26.53 -40.86 49.26
N SER A 51 25.29 -41.38 49.47
CA SER A 51 24.90 -42.78 49.77
C SER A 51 23.49 -43.25 49.29
N VAL A 52 23.40 -44.51 48.80
CA VAL A 52 22.48 -45.64 49.20
C VAL A 52 20.94 -45.42 49.21
N VAL A 53 20.00 -46.27 48.73
CA VAL A 53 19.89 -47.57 47.96
C VAL A 53 18.42 -47.63 47.43
N LYS A 54 18.07 -47.93 46.17
CA LYS A 54 18.02 -49.16 45.32
C LYS A 54 16.72 -50.05 45.41
N PRO A 55 16.28 -50.75 44.32
CA PRO A 55 14.92 -51.32 44.14
C PRO A 55 14.86 -52.85 43.85
N GLN A 56 13.69 -53.41 43.50
CA GLN A 56 13.55 -54.69 42.77
C GLN A 56 12.27 -54.82 41.88
N HIS A 57 12.00 -56.00 41.28
CA HIS A 57 11.35 -56.19 39.95
C HIS A 57 10.34 -57.37 39.87
N VAL A 58 9.35 -57.29 38.94
CA VAL A 58 8.65 -58.42 38.24
C VAL A 58 7.66 -59.24 39.15
N GLN A 59 6.49 -59.77 38.75
CA GLN A 59 6.24 -60.82 37.74
C GLN A 59 4.74 -61.11 37.38
N ASP A 60 4.47 -61.44 36.10
CA ASP A 60 3.43 -62.31 35.45
C ASP A 60 1.88 -62.28 35.75
N ASN A 61 1.17 -63.13 35.00
CA ASN A 61 -0.27 -63.20 34.61
C ASN A 61 -0.90 -64.54 35.12
N PRO A 62 -2.17 -64.97 34.82
CA PRO A 62 -3.45 -64.28 34.55
C PRO A 62 -4.70 -64.92 35.28
N HIS A 63 -5.91 -64.37 35.02
CA HIS A 63 -7.26 -65.00 35.12
C HIS A 63 -7.82 -65.58 36.46
N GLY A 64 -9.06 -65.17 36.81
CA GLY A 64 -9.90 -65.79 37.85
C GLY A 64 -11.36 -65.30 37.81
N THR A 65 -12.34 -66.17 38.06
CA THR A 65 -13.79 -65.98 37.81
C THR A 65 -14.65 -65.61 39.04
N ARG A 66 -15.87 -65.10 38.82
CA ARG A 66 -17.11 -65.28 39.66
C ARG A 66 -17.16 -64.56 41.04
N GLU A 67 -18.31 -64.35 41.71
CA GLU A 67 -19.73 -64.12 41.34
C GLU A 67 -20.50 -63.58 42.58
N GLY A 68 -21.56 -62.77 42.42
CA GLY A 68 -22.51 -62.36 43.50
C GLY A 68 -22.03 -61.27 44.49
N GLY A 69 -22.91 -60.61 45.25
CA GLY A 69 -24.38 -60.57 45.18
C GLY A 69 -25.05 -59.93 46.42
N GLU A 70 -26.21 -59.27 46.21
CA GLU A 70 -27.20 -58.84 47.25
C GLU A 70 -26.76 -57.73 48.25
N LYS A 71 -27.63 -56.90 48.87
CA LYS A 71 -29.11 -56.70 48.77
C LYS A 71 -29.53 -55.30 49.26
N ASP A 72 -30.57 -54.73 48.64
CA ASP A 72 -31.65 -53.88 49.21
C ASP A 72 -31.35 -52.62 50.10
N HIS A 73 -32.22 -51.60 50.22
CA HIS A 73 -33.65 -51.51 49.87
C HIS A 73 -34.17 -50.08 49.56
N GLN A 74 -35.46 -50.00 49.20
CA GLN A 74 -36.35 -48.81 49.09
C GLN A 74 -36.10 -47.78 47.96
N GLN A 75 -37.06 -47.75 47.03
CA GLN A 75 -37.34 -46.64 46.10
C GLN A 75 -38.61 -45.91 46.54
N HIS A 76 -38.80 -44.65 46.13
CA HIS A 76 -40.10 -44.23 45.64
C HIS A 76 -40.00 -43.28 44.42
N ARG A 77 -40.92 -43.52 43.49
CA ARG A 77 -41.20 -42.90 42.17
C ARG A 77 -41.19 -41.36 42.16
N SER A 78 -40.98 -40.64 41.04
CA SER A 78 -40.55 -41.02 39.68
C SER A 78 -40.44 -39.77 38.79
N LEU A 79 -39.50 -39.76 37.84
CA LEU A 79 -39.56 -39.20 36.47
C LEU A 79 -38.12 -38.92 35.98
N SER A 80 -37.80 -39.40 34.79
CA SER A 80 -36.46 -39.39 34.16
C SER A 80 -36.58 -38.77 32.74
N PRO A 81 -35.47 -38.46 32.02
CA PRO A 81 -34.08 -38.82 32.29
C PRO A 81 -33.03 -37.69 32.25
N GLN A 82 -32.10 -37.79 33.19
CA GLN A 82 -30.65 -37.57 33.03
C GLN A 82 -30.15 -36.39 32.17
N GLN A 83 -29.76 -35.32 32.87
CA GLN A 83 -28.44 -34.74 32.60
C GLN A 83 -27.35 -35.73 33.02
N SER A 84 -26.24 -35.80 32.29
CA SER A 84 -24.92 -35.98 32.90
C SER A 84 -23.83 -35.35 32.01
N ARG A 85 -22.68 -35.03 32.61
CA ARG A 85 -21.58 -34.31 31.97
C ARG A 85 -20.63 -35.26 31.24
N SER A 86 -20.04 -34.80 30.15
CA SER A 86 -18.67 -35.21 29.79
C SER A 86 -17.88 -34.03 29.22
N SER A 87 -16.57 -34.04 29.47
CA SER A 87 -15.64 -33.02 29.01
C SER A 87 -15.49 -33.05 27.49
N ARG A 88 -15.43 -31.88 26.86
CA ARG A 88 -14.97 -31.74 25.47
C ARG A 88 -13.60 -31.10 25.43
N THR A 89 -12.59 -31.91 25.15
CA THR A 89 -11.30 -31.44 24.66
C THR A 89 -11.48 -30.68 23.34
N LEU A 90 -10.80 -29.55 23.21
CA LEU A 90 -10.77 -28.75 21.98
C LEU A 90 -9.94 -29.48 20.91
N PRO A 91 -10.45 -29.68 19.67
CA PRO A 91 -9.65 -30.22 18.59
C PRO A 91 -8.67 -29.17 18.05
N ASN A 92 -7.39 -29.54 17.91
CA ASN A 92 -6.43 -28.75 17.13
C ASN A 92 -6.84 -28.76 15.65
N ALA A 93 -7.26 -27.61 15.14
CA ALA A 93 -7.60 -27.39 13.73
C ALA A 93 -6.46 -26.68 12.97
N PHE A 94 -6.61 -26.54 11.65
CA PHE A 94 -5.68 -25.85 10.74
C PHE A 94 -4.29 -26.48 10.54
N LYS A 95 -4.31 -27.75 10.12
CA LYS A 95 -3.51 -28.20 8.95
C LYS A 95 -4.41 -28.92 7.95
N GLU A 96 -5.31 -28.15 7.34
CA GLU A 96 -6.13 -28.55 6.19
C GLU A 96 -5.94 -27.60 5.00
N ASP A 97 -4.72 -27.58 4.45
CA ASP A 97 -4.64 -27.61 3.00
C ASP A 97 -5.48 -28.79 2.50
N VAL A 98 -6.25 -28.61 1.42
CA VAL A 98 -7.04 -29.70 0.82
C VAL A 98 -6.10 -30.70 0.16
N ASN A 99 -5.55 -31.61 0.96
CA ASN A 99 -4.72 -32.72 0.54
C ASN A 99 -5.61 -33.93 0.26
N PRO A 100 -5.96 -34.23 -1.01
CA PRO A 100 -6.89 -35.29 -1.36
C PRO A 100 -6.47 -36.69 -0.88
N LYS A 101 -5.19 -36.88 -0.48
CA LYS A 101 -4.72 -38.12 0.14
C LYS A 101 -5.46 -38.50 1.43
N LYS A 102 -5.97 -37.53 2.21
CA LYS A 102 -6.72 -37.81 3.46
C LYS A 102 -8.18 -38.20 3.22
N ALA A 103 -8.79 -37.78 2.11
CA ALA A 103 -10.22 -38.00 1.86
C ALA A 103 -10.55 -39.47 1.52
N CYS A 104 -9.65 -40.17 0.83
CA CYS A 104 -9.89 -41.55 0.37
C CYS A 104 -9.60 -42.64 1.41
N SER A 105 -8.88 -42.34 2.51
CA SER A 105 -8.38 -43.36 3.43
C SER A 105 -9.32 -43.75 4.58
N SER A 106 -10.51 -43.15 4.70
CA SER A 106 -11.45 -43.44 5.79
C SER A 106 -12.91 -43.32 5.36
N VAL A 107 -13.36 -44.21 4.46
CA VAL A 107 -14.74 -44.25 3.96
C VAL A 107 -15.40 -45.60 4.24
N SER A 108 -15.87 -45.78 5.48
CA SER A 108 -16.78 -46.86 5.85
C SER A 108 -18.02 -46.29 6.57
N GLY A 109 -19.16 -46.34 5.90
CA GLY A 109 -20.46 -45.91 6.44
C GLY A 109 -20.92 -44.50 6.03
N ALA A 110 -22.23 -44.26 6.18
CA ALA A 110 -22.94 -43.11 5.62
C ALA A 110 -22.41 -41.73 6.07
N ARG A 111 -21.77 -41.63 7.25
CA ARG A 111 -21.17 -40.37 7.73
C ARG A 111 -20.02 -39.88 6.85
N GLY A 112 -19.22 -40.80 6.27
CA GLY A 112 -18.14 -40.45 5.34
C GLY A 112 -18.66 -40.00 3.96
N ILE A 113 -19.80 -40.53 3.52
CA ILE A 113 -20.49 -40.05 2.32
C ILE A 113 -21.05 -38.65 2.58
N LEU A 114 -21.68 -38.42 3.73
CA LEU A 114 -22.20 -37.11 4.15
C LEU A 114 -21.10 -36.03 4.32
N SER A 115 -19.88 -36.39 4.74
CA SER A 115 -18.76 -35.43 4.76
C SER A 115 -18.26 -35.11 3.35
N MET A 116 -18.06 -36.11 2.48
CA MET A 116 -17.69 -35.85 1.07
C MET A 116 -18.75 -35.04 0.31
N LEU A 117 -20.05 -35.30 0.55
CA LEU A 117 -21.17 -34.52 -0.01
C LEU A 117 -21.12 -33.04 0.42
N LYS A 118 -20.63 -32.73 1.62
CA LYS A 118 -20.44 -31.33 2.06
C LYS A 118 -19.19 -30.69 1.45
N ILE A 119 -18.10 -31.45 1.30
CA ILE A 119 -16.81 -30.95 0.81
C ILE A 119 -16.91 -30.44 -0.64
N TYR A 120 -17.58 -31.15 -1.55
CA TYR A 120 -17.71 -30.67 -2.93
C TYR A 120 -18.82 -29.61 -3.11
N LYS A 121 -19.88 -29.64 -2.27
CA LYS A 121 -20.99 -28.68 -2.39
C LYS A 121 -20.64 -27.28 -1.95
N LYS A 122 -19.97 -27.12 -0.79
CA LYS A 122 -19.71 -25.79 -0.22
C LYS A 122 -19.10 -24.81 -1.23
N PRO A 123 -18.04 -25.14 -2.00
CA PRO A 123 -17.47 -24.18 -2.97
C PRO A 123 -18.47 -23.73 -4.05
N HIS A 124 -19.39 -24.60 -4.47
CA HIS A 124 -20.45 -24.25 -5.42
C HIS A 124 -21.55 -23.41 -4.74
N ASP A 125 -21.94 -23.75 -3.51
CA ASP A 125 -22.90 -22.95 -2.73
C ASP A 125 -22.36 -21.52 -2.47
N ASP A 126 -21.09 -21.39 -2.07
CA ASP A 126 -20.37 -20.12 -1.91
C ASP A 126 -20.32 -19.34 -3.25
N TYR A 127 -20.05 -20.02 -4.37
CA TYR A 127 -20.10 -19.43 -5.72
C TYR A 127 -21.50 -18.96 -6.12
N LEU A 128 -22.56 -19.68 -5.76
CA LEU A 128 -23.94 -19.23 -6.03
C LEU A 128 -24.30 -17.98 -5.22
N VAL A 129 -23.78 -17.82 -4.00
CA VAL A 129 -23.92 -16.57 -3.22
C VAL A 129 -23.16 -15.43 -3.90
N TYR A 130 -21.89 -15.64 -4.25
CA TYR A 130 -21.06 -14.64 -4.93
C TYR A 130 -21.61 -14.23 -6.30
N ARG A 131 -22.11 -15.19 -7.10
CA ARG A 131 -22.77 -14.88 -8.36
C ARG A 131 -24.02 -14.04 -8.14
N ARG A 132 -24.77 -14.24 -7.04
CA ARG A 132 -26.01 -13.48 -6.76
C ARG A 132 -25.75 -12.06 -6.23
N SER A 133 -24.62 -11.78 -5.59
CA SER A 133 -24.28 -10.41 -5.17
C SER A 133 -23.82 -9.52 -6.33
N LEU A 134 -23.39 -10.10 -7.46
CA LEU A 134 -22.93 -9.35 -8.63
C LEU A 134 -24.04 -9.08 -9.66
N PRO A 135 -24.27 -7.82 -10.06
CA PRO A 135 -25.31 -7.44 -11.04
C PRO A 135 -24.97 -7.79 -12.50
N PHE A 136 -23.89 -8.55 -12.73
CA PHE A 136 -23.40 -8.97 -14.05
C PHE A 136 -22.82 -10.40 -13.96
N ASN A 137 -22.53 -11.03 -15.10
CA ASN A 137 -21.86 -12.34 -15.10
C ASN A 137 -20.40 -12.18 -14.65
N THR A 138 -20.04 -12.85 -13.56
CA THR A 138 -18.66 -12.97 -13.06
C THR A 138 -17.75 -13.68 -14.07
N VAL A 139 -16.46 -13.36 -14.06
CA VAL A 139 -15.42 -14.15 -14.76
C VAL A 139 -14.87 -15.32 -13.93
N VAL A 140 -15.31 -15.46 -12.67
CA VAL A 140 -14.97 -16.58 -11.78
C VAL A 140 -15.53 -17.88 -12.35
N PRO A 141 -14.70 -18.92 -12.59
CA PRO A 141 -15.19 -20.18 -13.12
C PRO A 141 -16.03 -20.93 -12.06
N GLU A 142 -17.23 -21.34 -12.48
CA GLU A 142 -18.17 -22.13 -11.68
C GLU A 142 -17.51 -23.42 -11.15
N PRO A 143 -17.51 -23.66 -9.82
CA PRO A 143 -16.99 -24.91 -9.26
C PRO A 143 -17.82 -26.14 -9.68
N PRO A 144 -17.22 -27.34 -9.74
CA PRO A 144 -17.92 -28.56 -10.14
C PRO A 144 -19.17 -28.86 -9.29
N HIS A 145 -20.34 -28.69 -9.88
CA HIS A 145 -21.62 -28.79 -9.17
C HIS A 145 -22.15 -30.23 -9.04
N THR A 146 -21.72 -31.16 -9.90
CA THR A 146 -21.99 -32.60 -9.73
C THR A 146 -20.79 -33.35 -9.16
N PHE A 147 -21.06 -34.45 -8.45
CA PHE A 147 -20.01 -35.36 -7.98
C PHE A 147 -19.18 -35.95 -9.13
N ARG A 148 -19.78 -36.15 -10.31
CA ARG A 148 -19.06 -36.63 -11.52
C ARG A 148 -18.03 -35.61 -11.97
N ASP A 149 -18.39 -34.33 -12.02
CA ASP A 149 -17.50 -33.26 -12.47
C ASP A 149 -16.42 -32.97 -11.44
N TYR A 150 -16.74 -33.09 -10.15
CA TYR A 150 -15.74 -33.03 -9.07
C TYR A 150 -14.71 -34.16 -9.21
N VAL A 151 -15.16 -35.41 -9.40
CA VAL A 151 -14.26 -36.55 -9.63
C VAL A 151 -13.44 -36.36 -10.91
N ALA A 152 -14.04 -35.87 -12.00
CA ALA A 152 -13.33 -35.59 -13.25
C ALA A 152 -12.26 -34.48 -13.08
N ALA A 153 -12.59 -33.39 -12.36
CA ALA A 153 -11.64 -32.32 -12.04
C ALA A 153 -10.48 -32.81 -11.16
N VAL A 154 -10.77 -33.64 -10.16
CA VAL A 154 -9.75 -34.26 -9.29
C VAL A 154 -8.86 -35.23 -10.08
N LEU A 155 -9.42 -36.08 -10.95
CA LEU A 155 -8.65 -36.97 -11.82
C LEU A 155 -7.79 -36.20 -12.82
N ASN A 156 -8.33 -35.14 -13.44
CA ASN A 156 -7.57 -34.25 -14.33
C ASN A 156 -6.44 -33.53 -13.58
N TYR A 157 -6.67 -33.08 -12.35
CA TYR A 157 -5.62 -32.52 -11.50
C TYR A 157 -4.53 -33.55 -11.19
N PHE A 158 -4.88 -34.79 -10.82
CA PHE A 158 -3.90 -35.85 -10.57
C PHE A 158 -3.11 -36.22 -11.83
N LEU A 159 -3.77 -36.32 -13.00
CA LEU A 159 -3.11 -36.59 -14.28
C LEU A 159 -2.15 -35.45 -14.66
N ALA A 160 -2.62 -34.21 -14.62
CA ALA A 160 -1.80 -33.02 -14.89
C ALA A 160 -0.63 -32.90 -13.90
N LYS A 161 -0.84 -33.23 -12.62
CA LYS A 161 0.21 -33.27 -11.59
C LYS A 161 1.23 -34.38 -11.83
N THR A 162 0.80 -35.53 -12.35
CA THR A 162 1.69 -36.66 -12.67
C THR A 162 2.55 -36.35 -13.91
N ILE A 163 1.93 -35.81 -14.97
CA ILE A 163 2.63 -35.29 -16.15
C ILE A 163 3.60 -34.17 -15.74
N TYR A 164 3.18 -33.24 -14.87
CA TYR A 164 4.03 -32.19 -14.33
C TYR A 164 5.24 -32.76 -13.57
N ILE A 165 5.06 -33.72 -12.66
CA ILE A 165 6.17 -34.34 -11.93
C ILE A 165 7.14 -35.02 -12.90
N PHE A 166 6.65 -35.74 -13.92
CA PHE A 166 7.49 -36.35 -14.94
C PHE A 166 8.29 -35.31 -15.75
N VAL A 167 7.64 -34.25 -16.23
CA VAL A 167 8.29 -33.15 -16.97
C VAL A 167 9.29 -32.39 -16.10
N LEU A 168 8.97 -32.15 -14.82
CA LEU A 168 9.84 -31.48 -13.86
C LEU A 168 11.10 -32.31 -13.61
N ILE A 169 10.97 -33.63 -13.39
CA ILE A 169 12.11 -34.54 -13.21
C ILE A 169 12.95 -34.59 -14.48
N ALA A 170 12.34 -34.81 -15.65
CA ALA A 170 13.03 -34.92 -16.93
C ALA A 170 13.81 -33.65 -17.30
N LEU A 171 13.29 -32.46 -16.96
CA LEU A 171 13.96 -31.18 -17.18
C LEU A 171 14.79 -30.70 -15.98
N SER A 172 14.81 -31.42 -14.84
CA SER A 172 15.45 -30.94 -13.61
C SER A 172 16.94 -30.62 -13.75
N PRO A 173 17.79 -31.36 -14.50
CA PRO A 173 19.20 -31.00 -14.64
C PRO A 173 19.37 -29.67 -15.39
N PHE A 174 18.56 -29.44 -16.42
CA PHE A 174 18.54 -28.18 -17.16
C PHE A 174 18.08 -27.01 -16.27
N TRP A 175 16.99 -27.19 -15.50
CA TRP A 175 16.50 -26.15 -14.59
C TRP A 175 17.48 -25.83 -13.46
N ILE A 176 18.20 -26.82 -12.92
CA ILE A 176 19.24 -26.60 -11.90
C ILE A 176 20.40 -25.77 -12.49
N VAL A 177 20.93 -26.14 -13.66
CA VAL A 177 21.99 -25.38 -14.33
C VAL A 177 21.53 -23.97 -14.68
N ALA A 178 20.31 -23.82 -15.22
CA ALA A 178 19.72 -22.51 -15.51
C ALA A 178 19.56 -21.65 -14.25
N HIS A 179 19.09 -22.23 -13.14
CA HIS A 179 18.93 -21.54 -11.86
C HIS A 179 20.28 -21.04 -11.31
N ILE A 180 21.33 -21.86 -11.39
CA ILE A 180 22.70 -21.48 -10.98
C ILE A 180 23.23 -20.33 -11.85
N VAL A 181 23.12 -20.44 -13.18
CA VAL A 181 23.59 -19.41 -14.13
C VAL A 181 22.82 -18.11 -13.96
N LEU A 182 21.49 -18.16 -13.83
CA LEU A 182 20.65 -16.98 -13.62
C LEU A 182 20.92 -16.31 -12.26
N THR A 183 21.17 -17.09 -11.20
CA THR A 183 21.56 -16.55 -9.89
C THR A 183 22.94 -15.87 -9.93
N TRP A 184 23.89 -16.39 -10.71
CA TRP A 184 25.18 -15.74 -10.92
C TRP A 184 25.03 -14.43 -11.73
N LEU A 185 24.25 -14.45 -12.81
CA LEU A 185 23.94 -13.26 -13.61
C LEU A 185 23.22 -12.18 -12.80
N ASP A 186 22.28 -12.55 -11.93
CA ASP A 186 21.58 -11.64 -11.03
C ASP A 186 22.54 -10.97 -10.03
N ARG A 187 23.38 -11.76 -9.36
CA ARG A 187 24.41 -11.24 -8.43
C ARG A 187 25.39 -10.28 -9.11
N TYR A 188 25.71 -10.51 -10.39
CA TYR A 188 26.52 -9.57 -11.18
C TYR A 188 25.73 -8.31 -11.56
N GLN A 189 24.51 -8.47 -12.10
CA GLN A 189 23.68 -7.37 -12.57
C GLN A 189 23.23 -6.44 -11.44
N ARG A 190 22.92 -6.96 -10.26
CA ARG A 190 22.59 -6.16 -9.06
C ARG A 190 23.75 -5.29 -8.58
N ARG A 191 25.00 -5.78 -8.67
CA ARG A 191 26.20 -4.96 -8.39
C ARG A 191 26.36 -3.84 -9.43
N ALA A 192 26.13 -4.15 -10.71
CA ALA A 192 26.16 -3.13 -11.77
C ALA A 192 25.07 -2.06 -11.58
N TRP A 193 23.85 -2.46 -11.18
CA TRP A 193 22.78 -1.52 -10.83
C TRP A 193 23.11 -0.70 -9.59
N LEU A 194 23.57 -1.30 -8.49
CA LEU A 194 23.95 -0.53 -7.29
C LEU A 194 25.01 0.54 -7.58
N ASN A 195 26.04 0.21 -8.38
CA ASN A 195 27.05 1.17 -8.79
C ASN A 195 26.46 2.30 -9.67
N TYR A 196 25.53 1.96 -10.58
CA TYR A 196 24.85 2.94 -11.42
C TYR A 196 23.92 3.86 -10.60
N HIS A 197 23.18 3.28 -9.66
CA HIS A 197 22.30 4.00 -8.73
C HIS A 197 23.11 4.98 -7.85
N ARG A 198 24.28 4.58 -7.35
CA ARG A 198 25.19 5.49 -6.60
C ARG A 198 25.77 6.61 -7.47
N SER A 199 25.94 6.38 -8.76
CA SER A 199 26.36 7.44 -9.70
C SER A 199 25.26 8.43 -10.09
N TRP A 200 24.06 8.34 -9.50
CA TRP A 200 22.90 9.18 -9.85
C TRP A 200 23.20 10.69 -9.68
N PRO A 201 23.24 11.47 -10.79
CA PRO A 201 23.77 12.84 -10.77
C PRO A 201 22.71 13.90 -10.48
N HIS A 202 21.43 13.52 -10.47
CA HIS A 202 20.32 14.46 -10.39
C HIS A 202 20.07 14.93 -8.95
N ARG A 203 19.66 16.19 -8.79
CA ARG A 203 19.27 16.78 -7.51
C ARG A 203 17.76 16.77 -7.37
N SER A 204 17.28 16.49 -6.16
CA SER A 204 15.89 16.73 -5.75
C SER A 204 15.51 18.20 -5.97
N GLN A 205 14.24 18.42 -6.27
CA GLN A 205 13.62 19.74 -6.35
C GLN A 205 12.97 20.09 -5.00
N PRO A 206 12.82 21.37 -4.63
CA PRO A 206 12.15 21.76 -3.40
C PRO A 206 10.72 21.22 -3.31
N HIS A 207 10.36 20.70 -2.14
CA HIS A 207 9.03 20.19 -1.84
C HIS A 207 7.99 21.30 -1.76
N ILE A 208 8.19 22.20 -0.80
CA ILE A 208 7.38 23.40 -0.60
C ILE A 208 7.80 24.39 -1.67
N ARG A 209 6.89 24.65 -2.61
CA ARG A 209 7.07 25.62 -3.70
C ARG A 209 6.10 26.78 -3.48
N PRO A 210 6.47 28.03 -3.80
CA PRO A 210 5.50 29.12 -3.89
C PRO A 210 4.38 28.73 -4.87
N VAL A 211 3.12 28.99 -4.50
CA VAL A 211 1.97 28.73 -5.37
C VAL A 211 2.05 29.69 -6.57
N ARG A 212 2.39 29.15 -7.74
CA ARG A 212 2.57 29.90 -9.00
C ARG A 212 1.23 30.20 -9.68
N TYR A 213 0.26 29.32 -9.46
CA TYR A 213 -1.09 29.40 -10.01
C TYR A 213 -2.10 29.34 -8.85
N ALA A 214 -2.74 30.47 -8.59
CA ALA A 214 -3.83 30.62 -7.65
C ALA A 214 -5.12 29.91 -8.15
N PRO A 215 -6.07 29.57 -7.27
CA PRO A 215 -7.40 29.10 -7.65
C PRO A 215 -8.10 30.08 -8.59
N ASP A 216 -9.00 29.59 -9.45
CA ASP A 216 -9.82 30.46 -10.28
C ASP A 216 -10.84 31.22 -9.42
N ALA A 217 -10.99 32.53 -9.64
CA ALA A 217 -11.90 33.37 -8.85
C ALA A 217 -13.39 33.00 -8.99
N SER A 218 -13.74 32.21 -10.01
CA SER A 218 -15.07 31.61 -10.21
C SER A 218 -15.30 30.37 -9.34
N PHE A 219 -14.23 29.78 -8.80
CA PHE A 219 -14.18 28.51 -8.08
C PHE A 219 -13.38 28.63 -6.76
N PRO A 220 -13.80 29.51 -5.83
CA PRO A 220 -13.13 29.70 -4.54
C PRO A 220 -13.03 28.39 -3.75
N LEU A 221 -11.91 28.21 -3.03
CA LEU A 221 -11.60 26.94 -2.38
C LEU A 221 -12.57 26.60 -1.24
N GLU A 222 -13.17 27.61 -0.62
CA GLU A 222 -14.15 27.53 0.47
C GLU A 222 -15.38 26.66 0.14
N ASN A 223 -15.66 26.46 -1.16
CA ASN A 223 -16.79 25.68 -1.66
C ASN A 223 -16.42 24.21 -2.00
N TRP A 224 -15.21 23.75 -1.66
CA TRP A 224 -14.82 22.34 -1.75
C TRP A 224 -15.07 21.63 -0.41
N HIS A 225 -15.89 20.58 -0.45
CA HIS A 225 -16.24 19.77 0.70
C HIS A 225 -15.73 18.34 0.57
N LEU A 226 -15.32 17.78 1.71
CA LEU A 226 -14.82 16.42 1.87
C LEU A 226 -15.95 15.51 2.36
N ARG A 227 -16.18 14.39 1.67
CA ARG A 227 -17.10 13.34 2.12
C ARG A 227 -16.32 12.07 2.40
N CYS A 228 -16.40 11.61 3.64
CA CYS A 228 -15.80 10.37 4.12
C CYS A 228 -16.90 9.37 4.47
N GLU A 229 -16.87 8.17 3.92
CA GLU A 229 -17.84 7.10 4.23
C GLU A 229 -17.09 5.78 4.42
N ASP A 230 -17.02 5.25 5.65
CA ASP A 230 -16.29 4.01 5.98
C ASP A 230 -14.84 4.00 5.46
N GLY A 231 -14.18 5.17 5.50
CA GLY A 231 -12.84 5.38 4.93
C GLY A 231 -12.84 6.01 3.54
N ARG A 232 -13.92 5.87 2.75
CA ARG A 232 -14.00 6.34 1.36
C ARG A 232 -14.06 7.87 1.26
N GLN A 233 -12.90 8.49 1.13
CA GLN A 233 -12.73 9.93 0.93
C GLN A 233 -12.99 10.36 -0.53
N ARG A 234 -13.81 11.40 -0.74
CA ARG A 234 -14.08 12.06 -2.04
C ARG A 234 -14.30 13.55 -1.83
N TRP A 235 -13.87 14.37 -2.80
CA TRP A 235 -14.06 15.82 -2.78
C TRP A 235 -15.16 16.27 -3.76
N TYR A 236 -15.96 17.24 -3.34
CA TYR A 236 -17.09 17.80 -4.11
C TYR A 236 -17.06 19.32 -4.07
N TYR A 237 -17.32 19.97 -5.20
CA TYR A 237 -17.50 21.43 -5.28
C TYR A 237 -18.98 21.80 -5.25
N GLY A 238 -19.39 22.77 -4.42
CA GLY A 238 -20.76 23.29 -4.38
C GLY A 238 -21.27 23.48 -2.95
N GLU A 239 -22.58 23.35 -2.73
CA GLU A 239 -23.16 23.43 -1.39
C GLU A 239 -22.75 22.25 -0.48
N PRO A 240 -22.65 22.48 0.85
CA PRO A 240 -22.57 21.42 1.85
C PRO A 240 -23.72 20.43 1.73
N LEU A 241 -23.42 19.13 1.80
CA LEU A 241 -24.44 18.09 1.74
C LEU A 241 -25.32 18.11 3.00
N GLN A 242 -26.59 18.50 2.84
CA GLN A 242 -27.56 18.60 3.94
C GLN A 242 -27.98 17.25 4.55
N GLN A 243 -27.61 16.12 3.93
CA GLN A 243 -27.98 14.79 4.39
C GLN A 243 -26.82 14.13 5.13
N VAL A 244 -27.13 13.50 6.27
CA VAL A 244 -26.21 12.57 6.96
C VAL A 244 -25.78 11.48 5.97
N GLU A 245 -24.52 11.05 6.09
CA GLU A 245 -23.83 10.15 5.17
C GLU A 245 -24.61 8.89 4.82
N GLN A 246 -25.22 8.88 3.63
CA GLN A 246 -26.02 7.77 3.11
C GLN A 246 -25.18 6.48 3.00
N GLY A 247 -25.25 5.65 4.04
CA GLY A 247 -24.54 4.37 4.14
C GLY A 247 -23.70 4.22 5.40
N ASN A 248 -23.27 5.33 6.02
CA ASN A 248 -22.55 5.29 7.30
C ASN A 248 -23.58 5.17 8.44
N GLU A 249 -23.96 3.93 8.78
CA GLU A 249 -24.90 3.66 9.87
C GLU A 249 -24.44 4.20 11.22
N TRP A 250 -23.13 4.32 11.44
CA TRP A 250 -22.56 4.84 12.68
C TRP A 250 -22.71 6.37 12.78
N ALA A 251 -22.47 7.11 11.70
CA ALA A 251 -22.83 8.52 11.61
C ALA A 251 -24.32 8.75 11.88
N HIS A 252 -25.20 7.91 11.32
CA HIS A 252 -26.63 7.97 11.60
C HIS A 252 -26.96 7.69 13.07
N ALA A 253 -26.35 6.68 13.70
CA ALA A 253 -26.53 6.37 15.12
C ALA A 253 -26.09 7.53 16.03
N GLN A 254 -24.87 8.04 15.81
CA GLN A 254 -24.30 9.13 16.60
C GLN A 254 -25.09 10.44 16.44
N VAL A 255 -25.50 10.80 15.22
CA VAL A 255 -26.33 11.99 14.97
C VAL A 255 -27.74 11.83 15.56
N CYS A 256 -28.21 10.60 15.77
CA CYS A 256 -29.44 10.32 16.50
C CYS A 256 -29.24 10.15 18.03
N GLY A 257 -28.04 10.46 18.56
CA GLY A 257 -27.75 10.43 20.01
C GLY A 257 -27.50 9.05 20.61
N PHE A 258 -27.25 8.01 19.81
CA PHE A 258 -26.99 6.66 20.32
C PHE A 258 -25.50 6.46 20.69
N PRO A 259 -25.20 5.76 21.80
CA PRO A 259 -23.83 5.53 22.26
C PRO A 259 -23.10 4.43 21.47
N ASP A 260 -23.84 3.52 20.83
CA ASP A 260 -23.33 2.37 20.08
C ASP A 260 -24.33 1.95 18.98
N LEU A 261 -23.86 1.14 18.02
CA LEU A 261 -24.70 0.63 16.93
C LEU A 261 -25.77 -0.35 17.41
N ASP A 262 -25.50 -1.16 18.44
CA ASP A 262 -26.44 -2.15 18.95
C ASP A 262 -27.70 -1.47 19.52
N SER A 263 -27.54 -0.35 20.24
CA SER A 263 -28.63 0.48 20.76
C SER A 263 -29.45 1.14 19.64
N TYR A 264 -28.79 1.59 18.56
CA TYR A 264 -29.46 2.15 17.39
C TYR A 264 -30.24 1.07 16.62
N HIS A 265 -29.63 -0.10 16.39
CA HIS A 265 -30.26 -1.25 15.76
C HIS A 265 -31.43 -1.81 16.58
N ALA A 266 -31.29 -1.89 17.91
CA ALA A 266 -32.37 -2.26 18.82
C ALA A 266 -33.54 -1.27 18.71
N CYS A 267 -33.27 0.03 18.71
CA CYS A 267 -34.31 1.05 18.54
C CYS A 267 -35.05 0.91 17.20
N LEU A 268 -34.32 0.67 16.10
CA LEU A 268 -34.93 0.40 14.79
C LEU A 268 -35.75 -0.91 14.77
N GLY A 269 -35.30 -1.95 15.47
CA GLY A 269 -35.98 -3.25 15.58
C GLY A 269 -37.30 -3.17 16.35
N GLU A 270 -37.36 -2.36 17.42
CA GLU A 270 -38.60 -2.10 18.17
C GLU A 270 -39.59 -1.20 17.41
N LYS A 271 -39.11 -0.41 16.43
CA LYS A 271 -39.84 0.70 15.81
C LYS A 271 -39.86 0.62 14.29
N ALA A 272 -40.45 -0.47 13.79
CA ALA A 272 -40.62 -0.75 12.36
C ALA A 272 -41.72 0.08 11.66
N THR A 273 -41.92 1.36 12.02
CA THR A 273 -42.87 2.27 11.33
C THR A 273 -42.21 3.60 10.92
N PRO A 274 -42.62 4.23 9.79
CA PRO A 274 -41.96 5.44 9.29
C PRO A 274 -41.95 6.63 10.26
N SER A 275 -42.94 6.71 11.15
CA SER A 275 -43.09 7.78 12.15
C SER A 275 -42.24 7.58 13.42
N SER A 276 -41.56 6.44 13.57
CA SER A 276 -40.89 6.05 14.82
C SER A 276 -39.37 5.86 14.71
N ARG A 277 -38.78 6.13 13.54
CA ARG A 277 -37.32 6.31 13.41
C ARG A 277 -36.84 7.44 14.34
N PRO A 278 -35.68 7.30 14.99
CA PRO A 278 -35.11 8.39 15.77
C PRO A 278 -34.82 9.60 14.88
N LYS A 279 -34.96 10.80 15.44
CA LYS A 279 -34.64 12.05 14.74
C LYS A 279 -33.17 12.39 14.97
N SER A 280 -32.54 12.96 13.95
CA SER A 280 -31.23 13.59 14.09
C SER A 280 -31.30 14.74 15.09
N ASP A 281 -30.41 14.73 16.07
CA ASP A 281 -30.10 15.90 16.89
C ASP A 281 -29.38 16.94 16.01
N SER A 282 -29.96 18.13 15.92
CA SER A 282 -29.46 19.22 15.09
C SER A 282 -28.19 19.86 15.63
N GLU A 283 -27.97 19.83 16.95
CA GLU A 283 -26.79 20.41 17.59
C GLU A 283 -25.58 19.46 17.42
N HIS A 284 -25.76 18.16 17.66
CA HIS A 284 -24.73 17.15 17.38
C HIS A 284 -24.34 17.09 15.89
N LEU A 285 -25.31 17.20 14.97
CA LEU A 285 -25.01 17.27 13.54
C LEU A 285 -24.22 18.54 13.18
N SER A 286 -24.65 19.70 13.68
CA SER A 286 -23.99 20.99 13.45
C SER A 286 -22.54 20.98 13.95
N ALA A 287 -22.29 20.46 15.16
CA ALA A 287 -20.95 20.35 15.73
C ALA A 287 -20.01 19.48 14.88
N LYS A 288 -20.46 18.29 14.44
CA LYS A 288 -19.67 17.42 13.54
C LYS A 288 -19.43 18.08 12.17
N GLN A 289 -20.41 18.81 11.63
CA GLN A 289 -20.25 19.58 10.40
C GLN A 289 -19.25 20.73 10.55
N GLN A 290 -19.22 21.43 11.69
CA GLN A 290 -18.22 22.47 11.96
C GLN A 290 -16.81 21.89 12.03
N HIS A 291 -16.60 20.82 12.82
CA HIS A 291 -15.30 20.13 12.93
C HIS A 291 -14.81 19.69 11.54
N ARG A 292 -15.69 19.11 10.70
CA ARG A 292 -15.32 18.76 9.33
C ARG A 292 -14.93 20.00 8.50
N ARG A 293 -15.63 21.13 8.60
CA ARG A 293 -15.23 22.39 7.91
C ARG A 293 -13.86 22.90 8.38
N GLU A 294 -13.49 22.73 9.65
CA GLU A 294 -12.17 23.10 10.16
C GLU A 294 -11.05 22.20 9.57
N LEU A 295 -11.32 20.91 9.42
CA LEU A 295 -10.48 19.93 8.70
C LEU A 295 -10.39 20.22 7.19
N GLU A 296 -11.51 20.53 6.53
CA GLU A 296 -11.56 20.94 5.12
C GLU A 296 -10.68 22.16 4.88
N ARG A 297 -10.86 23.23 5.67
CA ARG A 297 -10.02 24.44 5.61
C ARG A 297 -8.54 24.15 5.81
N TYR A 298 -8.18 23.18 6.66
CA TYR A 298 -6.79 22.78 6.85
C TYR A 298 -6.22 22.06 5.61
N GLN A 299 -6.92 21.05 5.08
CA GLN A 299 -6.50 20.33 3.87
C GLN A 299 -6.43 21.22 2.62
N LEU A 300 -7.27 22.27 2.56
CA LEU A 300 -7.28 23.28 1.50
C LEU A 300 -6.24 24.40 1.67
N GLY A 301 -5.62 24.54 2.85
CA GLY A 301 -4.66 25.62 3.15
C GLY A 301 -5.31 26.99 3.42
N LEU A 302 -6.56 27.00 3.91
CA LEU A 302 -7.37 28.19 4.21
C LEU A 302 -7.29 28.65 5.67
N HIS A 303 -6.26 28.23 6.42
CA HIS A 303 -6.00 28.73 7.77
C HIS A 303 -4.84 29.73 7.74
N GLU A 304 -4.93 30.77 8.57
CA GLU A 304 -3.88 31.79 8.68
C GLU A 304 -2.51 31.18 9.07
N PRO A 305 -1.40 31.57 8.42
CA PRO A 305 -0.08 31.04 8.74
C PRO A 305 0.32 31.24 10.21
N SER A 306 0.36 30.14 10.96
CA SER A 306 0.72 30.17 12.38
C SER A 306 2.23 30.28 12.57
N GLY A 307 2.68 31.26 13.35
CA GLY A 307 4.08 31.38 13.74
C GLY A 307 4.54 30.24 14.66
N ARG A 308 5.86 29.98 14.69
CA ARG A 308 6.45 29.04 15.65
C ARG A 308 6.26 29.55 17.08
N ARG A 309 5.90 28.64 17.98
CA ARG A 309 5.81 28.89 19.43
C ARG A 309 6.36 27.65 20.15
N PRO A 310 7.68 27.58 20.42
CA PRO A 310 8.24 26.52 21.23
C PRO A 310 7.53 26.45 22.58
N ARG A 311 7.27 25.24 23.07
CA ARG A 311 6.75 25.03 24.43
C ARG A 311 7.93 24.81 25.39
N GLU A 312 7.76 25.16 26.67
CA GLU A 312 8.83 25.05 27.67
C GLU A 312 9.15 23.58 28.00
N THR A 313 8.16 22.69 27.86
CA THR A 313 8.29 21.27 28.17
C THR A 313 7.80 20.38 27.02
N SER A 314 8.41 19.20 26.91
CA SER A 314 7.98 18.13 25.99
C SER A 314 6.60 17.55 26.33
N GLU A 315 6.11 17.75 27.56
CA GLU A 315 4.75 17.37 27.97
C GLU A 315 3.71 18.33 27.36
N GLN A 316 3.94 19.66 27.45
CA GLN A 316 3.08 20.66 26.81
C GLN A 316 3.11 20.53 25.28
N ALA A 317 4.28 20.30 24.68
CA ALA A 317 4.42 20.11 23.23
C ALA A 317 3.63 18.88 22.74
N MET A 318 3.65 17.79 23.52
CA MET A 318 2.87 16.57 23.28
C MET A 318 1.36 16.85 23.38
N GLN A 319 0.91 17.51 24.45
CA GLN A 319 -0.51 17.80 24.69
C GLN A 319 -1.11 18.70 23.62
N ASP A 320 -0.42 19.79 23.25
CA ASP A 320 -0.88 20.70 22.19
C ASP A 320 -0.83 20.02 20.80
N GLY A 321 0.15 19.15 20.56
CA GLY A 321 0.27 18.37 19.33
C GLY A 321 -0.84 17.32 19.18
N LEU A 322 -1.20 16.61 20.25
CA LEU A 322 -2.36 15.70 20.26
C LEU A 322 -3.67 16.45 20.07
N SER A 323 -3.83 17.59 20.73
CA SER A 323 -4.99 18.47 20.60
C SER A 323 -5.09 19.11 19.20
N PHE A 324 -4.00 19.12 18.42
CA PHE A 324 -4.04 19.41 16.98
C PHE A 324 -4.39 18.16 16.17
N LEU A 325 -3.74 17.01 16.43
CA LEU A 325 -3.97 15.76 15.72
C LEU A 325 -5.44 15.30 15.78
N MET A 326 -6.11 15.42 16.93
CA MET A 326 -7.53 15.03 17.06
C MET A 326 -8.46 15.91 16.22
N ARG A 327 -8.13 17.20 16.00
CA ARG A 327 -8.86 18.08 15.08
C ARG A 327 -8.70 17.69 13.59
N LEU A 328 -7.76 16.79 13.28
CA LEU A 328 -7.60 16.23 11.94
C LEU A 328 -8.35 14.90 11.72
N GLN A 329 -8.99 14.34 12.76
CA GLN A 329 -9.84 13.15 12.59
C GLN A 329 -11.13 13.54 11.86
N ASP A 330 -11.62 12.70 10.95
CA ASP A 330 -12.95 12.87 10.39
C ASP A 330 -14.03 12.53 11.43
N PRO A 331 -14.96 13.44 11.77
CA PRO A 331 -15.84 13.30 12.92
C PRO A 331 -17.04 12.36 12.67
N PHE A 332 -17.14 11.74 11.50
CA PHE A 332 -18.21 10.79 11.14
C PHE A 332 -17.69 9.39 10.81
N SER A 333 -16.57 9.30 10.07
CA SER A 333 -15.92 8.04 9.68
C SER A 333 -14.74 7.64 10.58
N GLY A 334 -14.29 8.50 11.50
CA GLY A 334 -13.32 8.17 12.55
C GLY A 334 -11.87 7.89 12.12
N HIS A 335 -11.55 7.96 10.84
CA HIS A 335 -10.19 7.90 10.32
C HIS A 335 -9.57 9.29 10.16
N TRP A 336 -8.27 9.36 9.88
CA TRP A 336 -7.58 10.58 9.45
C TRP A 336 -7.50 10.63 7.92
N PRO A 337 -8.30 11.45 7.22
CA PRO A 337 -8.25 11.58 5.76
C PRO A 337 -7.06 12.45 5.34
N ASN A 338 -6.32 12.01 4.31
CA ASN A 338 -5.09 12.65 3.85
C ASN A 338 -4.91 12.54 2.33
N GLY A 339 -4.22 13.54 1.77
CA GLY A 339 -3.80 13.56 0.37
C GLY A 339 -2.57 12.69 0.14
N TYR A 340 -2.76 11.51 -0.44
CA TYR A 340 -1.70 10.52 -0.70
C TYR A 340 -1.10 10.69 -2.12
N GLY A 341 -0.76 11.92 -2.48
CA GLY A 341 -0.24 12.32 -3.79
C GLY A 341 1.27 12.20 -3.94
N GLY A 342 1.82 12.79 -5.00
CA GLY A 342 3.28 12.97 -5.19
C GLY A 342 3.79 12.50 -6.56
N CYS A 343 3.31 11.35 -7.05
CA CYS A 343 3.70 10.83 -8.36
C CYS A 343 2.96 11.54 -9.51
N LEU A 344 3.71 12.16 -10.42
CA LEU A 344 3.19 13.02 -11.50
C LEU A 344 2.75 12.23 -12.75
N PHE A 345 2.98 10.92 -12.81
CA PHE A 345 2.50 10.05 -13.89
C PHE A 345 1.10 9.45 -13.64
N LEU A 346 0.49 9.70 -12.47
CA LEU A 346 -0.82 9.15 -12.09
C LEU A 346 -1.98 9.85 -12.81
N THR A 347 -2.15 11.15 -12.54
CA THR A 347 -3.24 11.98 -13.08
C THR A 347 -3.36 11.92 -14.62
N PRO A 348 -2.27 11.90 -15.41
CA PRO A 348 -2.36 11.71 -16.86
C PRO A 348 -3.09 10.42 -17.28
N GLY A 349 -2.84 9.28 -16.64
CA GLY A 349 -3.43 8.00 -17.04
C GLY A 349 -4.95 7.97 -16.97
N VAL A 350 -5.53 8.50 -15.89
CA VAL A 350 -7.00 8.60 -15.76
C VAL A 350 -7.59 9.64 -16.71
N LEU A 351 -6.86 10.73 -17.00
CA LEU A 351 -7.28 11.74 -17.98
C LEU A 351 -7.26 11.19 -19.42
N PHE A 352 -6.31 10.32 -19.77
CA PHE A 352 -6.24 9.68 -21.07
C PHE A 352 -7.42 8.73 -21.27
N THR A 353 -7.74 7.89 -20.27
CA THR A 353 -8.93 7.03 -20.31
C THR A 353 -10.21 7.87 -20.40
N LYS A 354 -10.34 8.95 -19.61
CA LYS A 354 -11.48 9.89 -19.72
C LYS A 354 -11.60 10.48 -21.12
N PHE A 355 -10.51 10.96 -21.70
CA PHE A 355 -10.48 11.56 -23.05
C PHE A 355 -10.93 10.58 -24.13
N ILE A 356 -10.47 9.32 -24.07
CA ILE A 356 -10.84 8.27 -25.03
C ILE A 356 -12.34 7.98 -24.98
N VAL A 357 -12.89 7.73 -23.78
CA VAL A 357 -14.31 7.39 -23.60
C VAL A 357 -15.22 8.58 -23.94
N ALA A 358 -14.80 9.78 -23.57
CA ALA A 358 -15.48 11.03 -23.91
C ALA A 358 -15.42 11.38 -25.40
N HIS A 359 -14.56 10.72 -26.18
CA HIS A 359 -14.20 11.06 -27.56
C HIS A 359 -13.68 12.51 -27.71
N GLY A 360 -12.92 12.98 -26.72
CA GLY A 360 -12.34 14.32 -26.67
C GLY A 360 -13.29 15.45 -26.26
N ASN A 361 -14.58 15.18 -26.00
CA ASN A 361 -15.50 16.19 -25.47
C ASN A 361 -15.25 16.45 -23.97
N LEU A 362 -14.94 17.71 -23.61
CA LEU A 362 -14.61 18.10 -22.25
C LEU A 362 -15.77 17.88 -21.26
N ASP A 363 -17.01 18.18 -21.66
CA ASP A 363 -18.20 18.01 -20.81
C ASP A 363 -18.43 16.55 -20.40
N ARG A 364 -18.02 15.59 -21.25
CA ARG A 364 -18.06 14.15 -20.96
C ARG A 364 -16.85 13.66 -20.15
N MET A 365 -15.69 14.31 -20.25
CA MET A 365 -14.54 14.05 -19.38
C MET A 365 -14.79 14.55 -17.94
N PHE A 366 -15.52 15.66 -17.81
CA PHE A 366 -15.83 16.36 -16.57
C PHE A 366 -17.35 16.54 -16.41
N PRO A 367 -18.11 15.44 -16.29
CA PRO A 367 -19.56 15.47 -16.32
C PRO A 367 -20.15 16.14 -15.07
N GLN A 368 -21.21 16.90 -15.30
CA GLN A 368 -22.05 17.48 -14.24
C GLN A 368 -22.68 16.36 -13.38
N PRO A 369 -22.52 16.37 -12.05
CA PRO A 369 -23.15 15.39 -11.17
C PRO A 369 -24.69 15.46 -11.21
N LYS A 370 -25.35 14.36 -11.53
CA LYS A 370 -26.83 14.27 -11.62
C LYS A 370 -27.57 14.41 -10.27
N SER A 371 -26.84 14.44 -9.15
CA SER A 371 -27.38 14.34 -7.79
C SER A 371 -27.07 15.57 -6.93
N HIS A 372 -26.67 16.68 -7.54
CA HIS A 372 -26.39 17.94 -6.84
C HIS A 372 -27.67 18.78 -6.73
N GLN A 373 -27.94 19.34 -5.56
CA GLN A 373 -29.01 20.33 -5.38
C GLN A 373 -28.41 21.73 -5.51
N HIS A 374 -29.03 22.56 -6.36
CA HIS A 374 -28.50 23.86 -6.71
C HIS A 374 -28.97 24.97 -5.76
N VAL A 375 -28.07 25.83 -5.31
CA VAL A 375 -28.44 27.19 -4.95
C VAL A 375 -28.86 27.93 -6.22
N ARG A 376 -30.05 28.55 -6.19
CA ARG A 376 -30.39 29.61 -7.13
C ARG A 376 -29.41 30.76 -6.90
N ARG A 377 -28.47 30.96 -7.84
CA ARG A 377 -27.64 32.16 -7.87
C ARG A 377 -28.56 33.37 -8.03
N GLU A 378 -28.85 34.06 -6.92
CA GLU A 378 -29.63 35.29 -6.97
C GLU A 378 -28.97 36.26 -7.96
N ARG A 379 -29.77 36.75 -8.92
CA ARG A 379 -29.33 37.89 -9.72
C ARG A 379 -29.18 39.05 -8.75
N ARG A 380 -27.98 39.65 -8.65
CA ARG A 380 -27.82 40.95 -8.00
C ARG A 380 -28.74 41.93 -8.72
N GLY A 381 -29.86 42.27 -8.08
CA GLY A 381 -30.85 43.18 -8.64
C GLY A 381 -30.34 44.61 -8.61
N GLU A 382 -30.18 45.22 -9.77
CA GLU A 382 -30.02 46.67 -9.87
C GLU A 382 -31.40 47.33 -9.70
N GLY A 383 -31.58 48.06 -8.60
CA GLY A 383 -32.64 49.07 -8.44
C GLY A 383 -34.09 48.57 -8.31
N GLY A 384 -34.70 48.78 -7.13
CA GLY A 384 -36.12 48.54 -6.93
C GLY A 384 -36.59 48.71 -5.49
N PHE A 385 -36.75 49.96 -5.05
CA PHE A 385 -37.53 50.27 -3.85
C PHE A 385 -39.03 50.19 -4.21
N ASP A 386 -39.80 49.42 -3.44
CA ASP A 386 -41.09 49.83 -2.86
C ASP A 386 -41.61 48.70 -1.96
N GLY A 387 -42.51 49.02 -1.02
CA GLY A 387 -43.01 48.02 -0.07
C GLY A 387 -44.39 48.31 0.48
N ALA A 388 -45.16 47.24 0.76
CA ALA A 388 -46.42 47.32 1.49
C ALA A 388 -46.75 46.00 2.21
N SER A 389 -47.46 46.15 3.33
CA SER A 389 -48.07 45.15 4.22
C SER A 389 -48.79 43.95 3.58
N GLY A 390 -48.76 42.80 4.26
CA GLY A 390 -49.68 41.66 4.07
C GLY A 390 -49.55 40.63 5.22
N SER A 391 -50.59 39.85 5.52
CA SER A 391 -50.61 38.94 6.69
C SER A 391 -51.19 37.55 6.41
N LEU A 392 -50.78 36.61 7.26
CA LEU A 392 -51.46 35.36 7.69
C LEU A 392 -52.04 34.37 6.66
N ALA A 393 -51.54 33.13 6.79
CA ALA A 393 -52.25 31.85 6.67
C ALA A 393 -52.94 31.48 5.33
N GLY A 394 -52.39 30.46 4.66
CA GLY A 394 -53.02 29.72 3.56
C GLY A 394 -52.42 28.32 3.43
N ALA A 395 -53.23 27.34 3.02
CA ALA A 395 -52.80 25.96 2.79
C ALA A 395 -52.05 25.82 1.44
N PRO A 396 -51.18 24.81 1.26
CA PRO A 396 -50.51 24.58 -0.02
C PRO A 396 -51.53 24.15 -1.10
N PRO A 397 -51.54 24.78 -2.28
CA PRO A 397 -52.33 24.30 -3.41
C PRO A 397 -51.68 23.04 -4.00
N MET A 398 -52.46 21.99 -4.22
CA MET A 398 -52.10 20.97 -5.19
C MET A 398 -52.50 21.45 -6.59
N GLY A 399 -51.55 21.46 -7.52
CA GLY A 399 -51.77 21.84 -8.92
C GLY A 399 -50.59 21.39 -9.78
N ASP A 400 -50.85 20.52 -10.75
CA ASP A 400 -49.86 19.95 -11.66
C ASP A 400 -49.50 20.90 -12.83
N ASP A 401 -48.96 22.08 -12.51
CA ASP A 401 -48.44 23.03 -13.51
C ASP A 401 -46.91 22.91 -13.66
N LEU A 402 -46.48 21.91 -14.43
CA LEU A 402 -45.08 21.82 -14.88
C LEU A 402 -44.75 22.97 -15.86
N PRO A 403 -43.68 23.76 -15.63
CA PRO A 403 -43.30 24.82 -16.55
C PRO A 403 -42.87 24.24 -17.91
N PRO A 404 -43.15 24.92 -19.03
CA PRO A 404 -42.92 24.36 -20.36
C PRO A 404 -41.43 24.14 -20.65
N CYS A 405 -41.03 22.86 -20.70
CA CYS A 405 -39.66 22.43 -20.98
C CYS A 405 -39.15 22.95 -22.33
N GLY A 406 -37.84 23.17 -22.41
CA GLY A 406 -37.13 23.36 -23.68
C GLY A 406 -37.14 22.08 -24.54
N ALA A 407 -36.72 22.22 -25.80
CA ALA A 407 -36.60 21.09 -26.74
C ALA A 407 -35.51 20.05 -26.33
N ASP A 408 -34.75 20.34 -25.28
CA ASP A 408 -33.78 19.46 -24.62
C ASP A 408 -34.27 18.86 -23.29
N GLY A 409 -35.54 19.12 -22.91
CA GLY A 409 -36.17 18.60 -21.70
C GLY A 409 -35.85 19.36 -20.40
N ARG A 410 -35.08 20.46 -20.43
CA ARG A 410 -34.78 21.25 -19.22
C ARG A 410 -35.79 22.37 -18.97
N ALA A 411 -35.93 22.77 -17.71
CA ALA A 411 -36.64 23.98 -17.34
C ALA A 411 -35.80 25.22 -17.71
N LYS A 412 -36.46 26.30 -18.17
CA LYS A 412 -35.78 27.48 -18.76
C LYS A 412 -34.86 28.26 -17.81
N ASP A 413 -34.96 28.03 -16.50
CA ASP A 413 -34.29 28.81 -15.45
C ASP A 413 -33.25 28.01 -14.63
N GLU A 414 -32.90 26.78 -15.04
CA GLU A 414 -31.84 26.00 -14.38
C GLU A 414 -30.44 26.50 -14.76
N VAL A 415 -29.68 26.96 -13.76
CA VAL A 415 -28.27 27.34 -13.93
C VAL A 415 -27.44 26.05 -14.10
N PRO A 416 -26.64 25.89 -15.18
CA PRO A 416 -25.83 24.70 -15.39
C PRO A 416 -24.88 24.40 -14.22
N CYS A 417 -24.72 23.12 -13.90
CA CYS A 417 -23.87 22.68 -12.79
C CYS A 417 -22.38 22.82 -13.17
N VAL A 418 -21.59 23.47 -12.33
CA VAL A 418 -20.19 23.84 -12.65
C VAL A 418 -19.11 22.96 -12.01
N CYS A 419 -19.50 21.93 -11.25
CA CYS A 419 -18.57 21.10 -10.47
C CYS A 419 -17.50 20.40 -11.34
N GLY A 420 -17.86 19.97 -12.55
CA GLY A 420 -16.91 19.35 -13.48
C GLY A 420 -15.82 20.33 -13.96
N GLU A 421 -16.19 21.59 -14.18
CA GLU A 421 -15.26 22.65 -14.56
C GLU A 421 -14.32 23.00 -13.39
N ALA A 422 -14.84 23.04 -12.15
CA ALA A 422 -14.03 23.18 -10.94
C ALA A 422 -12.96 22.08 -10.86
N THR A 423 -13.36 20.81 -11.04
CA THR A 423 -12.45 19.65 -11.10
C THR A 423 -11.40 19.81 -12.21
N ARG A 424 -11.80 20.23 -13.43
CA ARG A 424 -10.87 20.43 -14.55
C ARG A 424 -9.82 21.49 -14.24
N LEU A 425 -10.23 22.64 -13.71
CA LEU A 425 -9.35 23.76 -13.39
C LEU A 425 -8.39 23.43 -12.26
N GLU A 426 -8.85 22.75 -11.20
CA GLU A 426 -7.97 22.38 -10.09
C GLU A 426 -6.98 21.25 -10.45
N LEU A 427 -7.32 20.34 -11.37
CA LEU A 427 -6.38 19.37 -11.95
C LEU A 427 -5.33 20.06 -12.84
N ILE A 428 -5.71 21.08 -13.62
CA ILE A 428 -4.77 21.93 -14.37
C ILE A 428 -3.84 22.68 -13.39
N ARG A 429 -4.39 23.23 -12.31
CA ARG A 429 -3.66 24.02 -11.31
C ARG A 429 -2.59 23.20 -10.59
N TYR A 430 -2.92 21.97 -10.18
CA TYR A 430 -1.96 21.06 -9.55
C TYR A 430 -0.75 20.78 -10.45
N ILE A 431 -1.01 20.32 -11.69
CA ILE A 431 0.08 19.99 -12.64
C ILE A 431 0.96 21.23 -12.86
N ARG A 432 0.36 22.40 -13.07
CA ARG A 432 1.09 23.65 -13.28
C ARG A 432 1.92 24.11 -12.08
N ASN A 433 1.44 23.95 -10.85
CA ASN A 433 2.19 24.31 -9.64
C ASN A 433 3.44 23.44 -9.41
N TYR A 434 3.45 22.21 -9.95
CA TYR A 434 4.62 21.31 -9.90
C TYR A 434 5.45 21.28 -11.19
N GLN A 435 5.27 22.25 -12.10
CA GLN A 435 6.22 22.46 -13.21
C GLN A 435 7.57 22.94 -12.65
N ASN A 436 8.67 22.34 -13.13
CA ASN A 436 10.03 22.73 -12.80
C ASN A 436 10.46 23.97 -13.61
N ASP A 437 11.53 24.65 -13.18
CA ASP A 437 11.96 25.92 -13.78
C ASP A 437 12.57 25.77 -15.19
N ASP A 438 12.99 24.56 -15.56
CA ASP A 438 13.37 24.22 -16.94
C ASP A 438 12.16 24.01 -17.88
N GLY A 439 10.93 24.07 -17.34
CA GLY A 439 9.68 23.83 -18.04
C GLY A 439 9.23 22.37 -18.07
N GLY A 440 10.01 21.44 -17.51
CA GLY A 440 9.64 20.03 -17.45
C GLY A 440 8.85 19.63 -16.20
N TRP A 441 8.58 18.33 -16.11
CA TRP A 441 8.01 17.66 -14.92
C TRP A 441 8.78 16.38 -14.62
N GLY A 442 9.00 16.11 -13.33
CA GLY A 442 9.61 14.86 -12.87
C GLY A 442 8.65 13.68 -12.83
N GLN A 443 9.16 12.52 -12.40
CA GLN A 443 8.31 11.36 -12.09
C GLN A 443 7.47 11.61 -10.82
N HIS A 444 7.96 12.45 -9.90
CA HIS A 444 7.31 12.89 -8.68
C HIS A 444 7.52 14.39 -8.41
N THR A 445 6.84 14.97 -7.42
CA THR A 445 6.83 16.42 -7.10
C THR A 445 8.18 17.00 -6.66
N GLU A 446 9.11 16.17 -6.17
CA GLU A 446 10.51 16.51 -5.90
C GLU A 446 11.49 16.04 -6.99
N GLY A 447 11.00 15.50 -8.11
CA GLY A 447 11.83 14.96 -9.18
C GLY A 447 12.36 16.05 -10.11
N HIS A 448 13.62 15.92 -10.53
CA HIS A 448 14.13 16.63 -11.70
C HIS A 448 13.29 16.26 -12.94
N SER A 449 13.31 17.10 -13.96
CA SER A 449 12.47 16.89 -15.14
C SER A 449 12.85 15.64 -15.94
N THR A 450 11.82 14.91 -16.38
CA THR A 450 11.93 13.59 -17.06
C THR A 450 11.06 13.55 -18.32
N MET A 451 11.40 12.70 -19.29
CA MET A 451 10.65 12.52 -20.53
C MET A 451 9.29 11.86 -20.25
N LEU A 452 9.18 10.93 -19.30
CA LEU A 452 7.90 10.41 -18.82
C LEU A 452 7.05 11.54 -18.22
N GLY A 453 7.56 12.20 -17.16
CA GLY A 453 6.82 13.22 -16.44
C GLY A 453 6.37 14.35 -17.35
N THR A 454 7.27 14.85 -18.20
CA THR A 454 7.00 16.01 -19.07
C THR A 454 6.02 15.67 -20.20
N VAL A 455 6.21 14.55 -20.92
CA VAL A 455 5.30 14.19 -22.02
C VAL A 455 3.90 13.85 -21.51
N LEU A 456 3.79 13.10 -20.41
CA LEU A 456 2.48 12.71 -19.88
C LEU A 456 1.68 13.92 -19.36
N ASN A 457 2.32 14.83 -18.62
CA ASN A 457 1.65 16.03 -18.11
C ASN A 457 1.37 17.06 -19.20
N TYR A 458 2.23 17.18 -20.22
CA TYR A 458 1.96 17.99 -21.40
C TYR A 458 0.67 17.51 -22.10
N ILE A 459 0.55 16.21 -22.40
CA ILE A 459 -0.65 15.65 -23.04
C ILE A 459 -1.88 15.85 -22.15
N ALA A 460 -1.77 15.63 -20.84
CA ALA A 460 -2.87 15.82 -19.89
C ALA A 460 -3.41 17.27 -19.92
N LEU A 461 -2.53 18.28 -19.86
CA LEU A 461 -2.91 19.69 -19.95
C LEU A 461 -3.54 20.03 -21.32
N ARG A 462 -2.99 19.52 -22.42
CA ARG A 462 -3.56 19.69 -23.77
C ARG A 462 -4.96 19.07 -23.88
N MET A 463 -5.18 17.88 -23.31
CA MET A 463 -6.48 17.19 -23.27
C MET A 463 -7.50 17.89 -22.38
N MET A 464 -7.06 18.58 -21.31
CA MET A 464 -7.92 19.44 -20.49
C MET A 464 -8.14 20.84 -21.10
N GLY A 465 -7.70 21.08 -22.34
CA GLY A 465 -8.00 22.30 -23.10
C GLY A 465 -6.95 23.41 -23.01
N VAL A 466 -5.80 23.20 -22.34
CA VAL A 466 -4.72 24.21 -22.31
C VAL A 466 -4.09 24.34 -23.70
N ALA A 467 -3.91 25.57 -24.19
CA ALA A 467 -3.43 25.85 -25.54
C ALA A 467 -1.93 25.55 -25.73
N ALA A 468 -1.52 25.07 -26.91
CA ALA A 468 -0.11 24.81 -27.24
C ALA A 468 0.79 26.08 -27.24
N ALA A 469 0.19 27.26 -27.33
CA ALA A 469 0.86 28.56 -27.30
C ALA A 469 0.98 29.16 -25.89
N ASP A 470 0.34 28.56 -24.88
CA ASP A 470 0.44 28.99 -23.50
C ASP A 470 1.88 28.84 -22.98
N LEU A 471 2.33 29.75 -22.09
CA LEU A 471 3.71 29.80 -21.62
C LEU A 471 4.17 28.51 -20.92
N SER A 472 3.30 27.84 -20.13
CA SER A 472 3.65 26.56 -19.47
C SER A 472 3.81 25.43 -20.50
N MET A 473 3.12 25.53 -21.64
CA MET A 473 3.17 24.54 -22.71
C MET A 473 4.34 24.80 -23.67
N ALA A 474 4.62 26.07 -23.96
CA ALA A 474 5.74 26.46 -24.79
C ALA A 474 7.10 26.14 -24.15
N SER A 475 7.24 26.27 -22.82
CA SER A 475 8.44 25.82 -22.09
C SER A 475 8.57 24.30 -22.12
N ALA A 476 7.52 23.57 -21.73
CA ALA A 476 7.51 22.11 -21.74
C ALA A 476 7.80 21.49 -23.11
N ARG A 477 7.27 22.07 -24.20
CA ARG A 477 7.57 21.60 -25.56
C ARG A 477 9.02 21.84 -25.95
N ARG A 478 9.61 23.00 -25.58
CA ARG A 478 11.06 23.23 -25.77
C ARG A 478 11.90 22.21 -25.00
N TRP A 479 11.51 21.89 -23.77
CA TRP A 479 12.16 20.87 -22.95
C TRP A 479 12.11 19.49 -23.62
N ILE A 480 10.90 19.04 -24.03
CA ILE A 480 10.72 17.75 -24.73
C ILE A 480 11.59 17.68 -25.98
N HIS A 481 11.68 18.75 -26.77
CA HIS A 481 12.47 18.79 -27.99
C HIS A 481 13.99 18.82 -27.73
N ALA A 482 14.43 19.53 -26.69
CA ALA A 482 15.85 19.57 -26.29
C ALA A 482 16.36 18.19 -25.82
N GLU A 483 15.50 17.41 -25.16
CA GLU A 483 15.80 16.04 -24.72
C GLU A 483 15.49 14.97 -25.80
N GLY A 484 15.40 15.37 -27.07
CA GLY A 484 15.29 14.47 -28.24
C GLY A 484 13.87 14.05 -28.64
N GLY A 485 12.84 14.54 -27.94
CA GLY A 485 11.43 14.27 -28.25
C GLY A 485 10.87 12.96 -27.66
N ALA A 486 9.56 12.81 -27.75
CA ALA A 486 8.82 11.72 -27.08
C ALA A 486 9.15 10.29 -27.55
N VAL A 487 10.01 10.10 -28.57
CA VAL A 487 10.58 8.78 -28.92
C VAL A 487 11.41 8.18 -27.78
N TYR A 488 12.02 9.02 -26.93
CA TYR A 488 12.87 8.60 -25.80
C TYR A 488 12.10 8.35 -24.49
N THR A 489 10.76 8.38 -24.50
CA THR A 489 9.97 8.09 -23.29
C THR A 489 10.12 6.61 -22.86
N PRO A 490 10.18 6.30 -21.55
CA PRO A 490 10.24 4.92 -21.04
C PRO A 490 9.03 4.06 -21.39
N LEU A 491 9.13 2.75 -21.17
CA LEU A 491 8.11 1.74 -21.51
C LEU A 491 6.67 2.13 -21.14
N TRP A 492 6.45 2.62 -19.91
CA TRP A 492 5.12 3.02 -19.43
C TRP A 492 4.56 4.20 -20.24
N GLY A 493 5.40 5.18 -20.57
CA GLY A 493 5.06 6.28 -21.46
C GLY A 493 4.72 5.79 -22.86
N ARG A 494 5.55 4.90 -23.43
CA ARG A 494 5.32 4.35 -24.77
C ARG A 494 4.01 3.57 -24.86
N ILE A 495 3.64 2.81 -23.85
CA ILE A 495 2.34 2.10 -23.83
C ILE A 495 1.18 3.11 -23.84
N TRP A 496 1.21 4.15 -23.01
CA TRP A 496 0.19 5.20 -23.05
C TRP A 496 0.15 5.95 -24.40
N LEU A 497 1.31 6.27 -24.99
CA LEU A 497 1.35 6.88 -26.32
C LEU A 497 0.84 5.93 -27.42
N CYS A 498 1.08 4.62 -27.33
CA CYS A 498 0.50 3.63 -28.24
C CYS A 498 -1.04 3.56 -28.09
N ILE A 499 -1.54 3.55 -26.85
CA ILE A 499 -2.97 3.61 -26.54
C ILE A 499 -3.59 4.89 -27.13
N LEU A 500 -2.87 6.02 -27.15
CA LEU A 500 -3.30 7.28 -27.76
C LEU A 500 -3.05 7.41 -29.28
N GLY A 501 -2.43 6.41 -29.94
CA GLY A 501 -2.05 6.52 -31.36
C GLY A 501 -0.93 7.54 -31.64
N LEU A 502 -0.20 7.95 -30.60
CA LEU A 502 0.94 8.88 -30.61
C LEU A 502 2.30 8.16 -30.64
N PHE A 503 2.32 6.83 -30.69
CA PHE A 503 3.54 6.00 -30.79
C PHE A 503 3.16 4.65 -31.44
N SER A 504 4.08 4.00 -32.15
CA SER A 504 3.80 2.67 -32.72
C SER A 504 4.29 1.55 -31.81
N TYR A 505 3.45 0.52 -31.61
CA TYR A 505 3.81 -0.73 -30.93
C TYR A 505 5.08 -1.39 -31.50
N ASP A 506 5.48 -1.07 -32.73
CA ASP A 506 6.73 -1.53 -33.32
C ASP A 506 7.99 -0.97 -32.63
N GLY A 507 7.90 0.15 -31.90
CA GLY A 507 8.99 0.71 -31.08
C GLY A 507 8.95 0.33 -29.60
N VAL A 508 8.05 -0.59 -29.23
CA VAL A 508 7.94 -1.13 -27.86
C VAL A 508 8.66 -2.47 -27.80
N ASN A 509 9.38 -2.73 -26.69
CA ASN A 509 9.97 -4.05 -26.44
C ASN A 509 8.85 -5.12 -26.36
N PRO A 510 9.06 -6.37 -26.81
CA PRO A 510 7.96 -7.33 -26.90
C PRO A 510 7.27 -7.65 -25.57
N LEU A 511 5.97 -7.37 -25.50
CA LEU A 511 5.07 -7.72 -24.39
C LEU A 511 4.05 -8.78 -24.87
N SER A 512 4.53 -9.96 -25.26
CA SER A 512 3.72 -11.05 -25.81
C SER A 512 2.64 -11.53 -24.82
N PRO A 513 1.34 -11.42 -25.13
CA PRO A 513 0.24 -11.83 -24.23
C PRO A 513 0.37 -13.25 -23.69
N GLU A 514 0.94 -14.16 -24.49
CA GLU A 514 1.11 -15.57 -24.18
C GLU A 514 1.92 -15.84 -22.91
N LEU A 515 2.64 -14.83 -22.37
CA LEU A 515 3.28 -14.89 -21.06
C LEU A 515 2.29 -15.17 -19.91
N VAL A 516 1.01 -14.80 -20.05
CA VAL A 516 -0.05 -15.15 -19.07
C VAL A 516 -0.35 -16.66 -19.03
N LEU A 517 -0.03 -17.39 -20.10
CA LEU A 517 -0.26 -18.82 -20.23
C LEU A 517 0.89 -19.67 -19.67
N LEU A 518 1.98 -19.05 -19.20
CA LEU A 518 3.15 -19.75 -18.66
C LEU A 518 2.78 -20.53 -17.39
N PRO A 519 2.98 -21.87 -17.35
CA PRO A 519 2.71 -22.68 -16.17
C PRO A 519 3.40 -22.16 -14.91
N ARG A 520 2.68 -22.19 -13.78
CA ARG A 520 3.09 -21.62 -12.47
C ARG A 520 4.41 -22.15 -11.90
N TRP A 521 4.94 -23.25 -12.42
CA TRP A 521 6.22 -23.82 -12.01
C TRP A 521 7.43 -23.15 -12.70
N ILE A 522 7.22 -22.44 -13.82
CA ILE A 522 8.26 -21.63 -14.47
C ILE A 522 8.49 -20.37 -13.61
N SER A 523 9.74 -20.05 -13.28
CA SER A 523 10.10 -18.91 -12.41
C SER A 523 9.55 -17.56 -12.91
N PHE A 524 9.48 -17.39 -14.23
CA PHE A 524 9.00 -16.19 -14.93
C PHE A 524 7.49 -16.21 -15.25
N SER A 525 6.71 -17.16 -14.71
CA SER A 525 5.24 -17.14 -14.85
C SER A 525 4.66 -15.92 -14.14
N ILE A 526 3.81 -15.15 -14.82
CA ILE A 526 3.32 -13.85 -14.35
C ILE A 526 2.61 -13.91 -12.98
N GLY A 527 2.00 -15.05 -12.65
CA GLY A 527 1.39 -15.32 -11.34
C GLY A 527 2.36 -15.39 -10.16
N ARG A 528 3.67 -15.40 -10.43
CA ARG A 528 4.76 -15.37 -9.43
C ARG A 528 5.42 -14.00 -9.30
N SER A 529 5.12 -13.06 -10.19
CA SER A 529 5.62 -11.68 -10.12
C SER A 529 4.93 -10.88 -9.02
N TRP A 530 5.57 -9.79 -8.58
CA TRP A 530 4.99 -8.83 -7.63
C TRP A 530 3.59 -8.38 -8.05
N CYS A 531 2.68 -8.17 -7.09
CA CYS A 531 1.26 -7.90 -7.35
C CYS A 531 1.02 -6.68 -8.25
N HIS A 532 1.70 -5.55 -7.96
CA HIS A 532 1.61 -4.30 -8.72
C HIS A 532 2.04 -4.49 -10.18
N SER A 533 3.25 -5.02 -10.39
CA SER A 533 3.74 -5.33 -11.74
C SER A 533 2.84 -6.33 -12.47
N ARG A 534 2.30 -7.33 -11.75
CA ARG A 534 1.39 -8.34 -12.31
C ARG A 534 0.10 -7.72 -12.83
N VAL A 535 -0.61 -6.90 -12.06
CA VAL A 535 -1.89 -6.30 -12.49
C VAL A 535 -1.72 -5.27 -13.60
N ILE A 536 -0.67 -4.46 -13.55
CA ILE A 536 -0.35 -3.49 -14.62
C ILE A 536 0.04 -4.23 -15.91
N ALA A 537 0.84 -5.30 -15.80
CA ALA A 537 1.25 -6.10 -16.94
C ALA A 537 0.07 -6.80 -17.64
N MET A 538 -0.96 -7.30 -16.94
CA MET A 538 -2.15 -7.90 -17.59
C MET A 538 -2.77 -6.94 -18.63
N SER A 539 -2.93 -5.67 -18.24
CA SER A 539 -3.46 -4.63 -19.14
C SER A 539 -2.46 -4.24 -20.23
N PHE A 540 -1.17 -4.05 -19.93
CA PHE A 540 -0.15 -3.76 -20.96
C PHE A 540 -0.06 -4.88 -22.02
N LEU A 541 -0.09 -6.14 -21.59
CA LEU A 541 -0.14 -7.32 -22.46
C LEU A 541 -1.41 -7.29 -23.33
N TYR A 542 -2.58 -6.95 -22.76
CA TYR A 542 -3.84 -6.85 -23.50
C TYR A 542 -3.77 -5.80 -24.62
N PHE A 543 -3.35 -4.57 -24.31
CA PHE A 543 -3.18 -3.49 -25.29
C PHE A 543 -2.14 -3.83 -26.37
N TYR A 544 -0.95 -4.31 -25.97
CA TYR A 544 0.10 -4.74 -26.89
C TYR A 544 -0.40 -5.84 -27.82
N GLY A 545 -1.05 -6.87 -27.27
CA GLY A 545 -1.54 -8.03 -28.01
C GLY A 545 -2.62 -7.72 -29.05
N LEU A 546 -3.49 -6.75 -28.76
CA LEU A 546 -4.50 -6.25 -29.69
C LEU A 546 -3.95 -5.24 -30.72
N ARG A 547 -2.78 -4.63 -30.45
CA ARG A 547 -2.29 -3.43 -31.16
C ARG A 547 -3.32 -2.28 -31.12
N TRP A 548 -4.03 -2.14 -29.99
CA TRP A 548 -5.15 -1.21 -29.87
C TRP A 548 -4.68 0.25 -29.69
N SER A 549 -5.27 1.17 -30.45
CA SER A 549 -5.05 2.61 -30.32
C SER A 549 -6.37 3.36 -30.44
N ALA A 550 -6.45 4.54 -29.82
CA ALA A 550 -7.61 5.42 -29.89
C ALA A 550 -7.90 5.91 -31.32
N SER A 551 -9.18 6.20 -31.59
CA SER A 551 -9.64 6.82 -32.83
C SER A 551 -8.94 8.15 -33.11
N ARG A 552 -8.72 8.47 -34.40
CA ARG A 552 -8.17 9.77 -34.81
C ARG A 552 -9.01 10.92 -34.26
N HIS A 553 -8.33 11.93 -33.72
CA HIS A 553 -8.94 13.14 -33.17
C HIS A 553 -8.02 14.34 -33.47
N PRO A 554 -8.53 15.54 -33.78
CA PRO A 554 -7.69 16.69 -34.17
C PRO A 554 -6.57 17.01 -33.18
N LEU A 555 -6.83 16.91 -31.87
CA LEU A 555 -5.80 17.08 -30.83
C LEU A 555 -4.71 16.01 -30.89
N LEU A 556 -5.05 14.75 -31.20
CA LEU A 556 -4.06 13.67 -31.30
C LEU A 556 -3.20 13.82 -32.57
N GLU A 557 -3.75 14.36 -33.65
CA GLU A 557 -2.95 14.72 -34.83
C GLU A 557 -2.03 15.91 -34.53
N ALA A 558 -2.52 16.95 -33.85
CA ALA A 558 -1.68 18.08 -33.41
C ALA A 558 -0.52 17.63 -32.48
N LEU A 559 -0.80 16.71 -31.54
CA LEU A 559 0.20 16.17 -30.61
C LEU A 559 1.35 15.42 -31.32
N LYS A 560 1.16 14.91 -32.54
CA LYS A 560 2.23 14.28 -33.34
C LYS A 560 3.26 15.28 -33.85
N GLU A 561 2.83 16.52 -34.12
CA GLU A 561 3.71 17.62 -34.51
C GLU A 561 4.24 18.40 -33.27
N GLU A 562 3.52 18.37 -32.14
CA GLU A 562 3.95 19.02 -30.90
C GLU A 562 5.02 18.22 -30.12
N LEU A 563 4.98 16.88 -30.12
CA LEU A 563 5.80 16.04 -29.22
C LEU A 563 7.10 15.50 -29.82
N PHE A 564 7.31 15.62 -31.13
CA PHE A 564 8.38 14.94 -31.86
C PHE A 564 9.26 15.93 -32.63
N VAL A 565 10.58 15.71 -32.58
CA VAL A 565 11.58 16.56 -33.25
C VAL A 565 11.67 16.30 -34.75
N GLN A 566 11.32 15.08 -35.18
CA GLN A 566 11.24 14.68 -36.59
C GLN A 566 9.78 14.44 -37.01
N PRO A 567 9.41 14.67 -38.29
CA PRO A 567 8.02 14.50 -38.74
C PRO A 567 7.51 13.09 -38.48
N PHE A 568 6.34 12.97 -37.84
CA PHE A 568 5.87 11.72 -37.20
C PHE A 568 5.90 10.48 -38.11
N HIS A 569 5.51 10.65 -39.38
CA HIS A 569 5.46 9.58 -40.38
C HIS A 569 6.84 9.06 -40.83
N THR A 570 7.93 9.76 -40.49
CA THR A 570 9.32 9.36 -40.79
C THR A 570 9.96 8.51 -39.69
N ILE A 571 9.31 8.37 -38.53
CA ILE A 571 9.92 7.73 -37.36
C ILE A 571 10.08 6.22 -37.61
N CYS A 572 11.34 5.76 -37.66
CA CYS A 572 11.67 4.34 -37.70
C CYS A 572 11.54 3.73 -36.30
N TRP A 573 10.31 3.51 -35.83
CA TRP A 573 9.97 3.13 -34.45
C TRP A 573 10.84 1.99 -33.88
N ARG A 574 11.18 0.97 -34.68
CA ARG A 574 12.03 -0.16 -34.26
C ARG A 574 13.41 0.25 -33.76
N ARG A 575 13.96 1.39 -34.21
CA ARG A 575 15.24 1.94 -33.72
C ARG A 575 15.17 2.28 -32.23
N TYR A 576 14.03 2.78 -31.76
CA TYR A 576 13.89 3.36 -30.42
C TYR A 576 13.54 2.33 -29.33
N ARG A 577 13.51 1.03 -29.64
CA ARG A 577 13.11 -0.04 -28.69
C ARG A 577 13.89 -0.03 -27.37
N TYR A 578 15.19 0.24 -27.41
CA TYR A 578 16.05 0.29 -26.22
C TYR A 578 16.57 1.71 -25.90
N GLU A 579 15.99 2.72 -26.53
CA GLU A 579 16.41 4.12 -26.43
C GLU A 579 15.52 4.86 -25.42
N VAL A 580 16.09 5.26 -24.29
CA VAL A 580 15.39 5.93 -23.18
C VAL A 580 16.15 7.21 -22.84
N CYS A 581 15.43 8.27 -22.50
CA CYS A 581 16.05 9.50 -22.02
C CYS A 581 16.94 9.21 -20.79
N PRO A 582 18.22 9.63 -20.78
CA PRO A 582 19.11 9.36 -19.65
C PRO A 582 18.60 9.87 -18.30
N LYS A 583 17.76 10.91 -18.29
CA LYS A 583 17.15 11.48 -17.07
C LYS A 583 16.03 10.60 -16.47
N ASP A 584 15.48 9.65 -17.22
CA ASP A 584 14.43 8.73 -16.78
C ASP A 584 14.98 7.37 -16.34
N LEU A 585 16.18 7.02 -16.83
CA LEU A 585 16.74 5.68 -16.76
C LEU A 585 17.37 5.41 -15.39
N TYR A 586 16.58 4.98 -14.41
CA TYR A 586 17.08 4.55 -13.10
C TYR A 586 17.60 3.12 -13.11
N THR A 587 16.91 2.20 -13.80
CA THR A 587 17.28 0.76 -13.86
C THR A 587 17.58 0.33 -15.30
N PRO A 588 18.84 0.42 -15.78
CA PRO A 588 19.24 -0.01 -17.11
C PRO A 588 18.92 -1.48 -17.38
N VAL A 589 18.11 -1.75 -18.41
CA VAL A 589 17.62 -3.12 -18.68
C VAL A 589 18.75 -4.12 -18.96
N SER A 590 18.68 -5.29 -18.33
CA SER A 590 19.79 -6.25 -18.29
C SER A 590 20.14 -6.83 -19.67
N ARG A 591 21.37 -7.37 -19.82
CA ARG A 591 21.74 -8.13 -21.02
C ARG A 591 20.84 -9.36 -21.23
N THR A 592 20.40 -10.00 -20.15
CA THR A 592 19.46 -11.12 -20.16
C THR A 592 18.09 -10.71 -20.72
N TYR A 593 17.57 -9.55 -20.31
CA TYR A 593 16.33 -8.99 -20.87
C TYR A 593 16.46 -8.71 -22.36
N LYS A 594 17.56 -8.08 -22.81
CA LYS A 594 17.80 -7.81 -24.24
C LYS A 594 17.92 -9.10 -25.08
N VAL A 595 18.35 -10.22 -24.50
CA VAL A 595 18.32 -11.55 -25.16
C VAL A 595 16.90 -12.14 -25.16
N PHE A 596 16.19 -12.09 -24.04
CA PHE A 596 14.80 -12.54 -23.92
C PHE A 596 13.87 -11.82 -24.93
N CYS A 597 13.99 -10.50 -25.03
CA CYS A 597 13.27 -9.71 -26.04
C CYS A 597 13.60 -10.15 -27.46
N LYS A 598 14.86 -10.41 -27.83
CA LYS A 598 15.20 -10.92 -29.19
C LYS A 598 14.53 -12.27 -29.52
N VAL A 599 14.30 -13.12 -28.52
CA VAL A 599 13.53 -14.37 -28.71
C VAL A 599 12.04 -14.06 -28.93
N LEU A 600 11.45 -13.16 -28.14
CA LEU A 600 10.07 -12.71 -28.35
C LEU A 600 9.89 -11.93 -29.67
N GLU A 601 10.89 -11.17 -30.14
CA GLU A 601 10.88 -10.49 -31.44
C GLU A 601 10.82 -11.47 -32.61
N LEU A 602 11.35 -12.69 -32.46
CA LEU A 602 11.21 -13.75 -33.46
C LEU A 602 9.77 -14.31 -33.46
N TYR A 603 9.15 -14.44 -32.30
CA TYR A 603 7.76 -14.89 -32.14
C TYR A 603 6.75 -13.85 -32.66
N GLU A 604 6.88 -12.58 -32.28
CA GLU A 604 5.97 -11.49 -32.70
C GLU A 604 5.96 -11.21 -34.21
N ARG A 605 6.90 -11.78 -34.99
CA ARG A 605 6.84 -11.76 -36.47
C ARG A 605 5.64 -12.56 -36.99
N ARG A 606 5.26 -13.66 -36.33
CA ARG A 606 4.16 -14.56 -36.69
C ARG A 606 3.57 -15.25 -35.43
N PRO A 607 2.89 -14.51 -34.55
CA PRO A 607 2.29 -15.08 -33.34
C PRO A 607 1.16 -16.06 -33.69
N ILE A 608 0.95 -17.07 -32.84
CA ILE A 608 -0.01 -18.15 -33.09
C ILE A 608 -1.43 -17.63 -32.81
N SER A 609 -2.23 -17.39 -33.84
CA SER A 609 -3.50 -16.64 -33.75
C SER A 609 -4.58 -17.24 -32.81
N PHE A 610 -4.56 -18.56 -32.59
CA PHE A 610 -5.38 -19.19 -31.55
C PHE A 610 -4.85 -18.88 -30.14
N LEU A 611 -3.54 -19.03 -29.94
CA LEU A 611 -2.88 -18.80 -28.65
C LEU A 611 -2.95 -17.32 -28.24
N ARG A 612 -2.77 -16.39 -29.19
CA ARG A 612 -2.96 -14.94 -29.04
C ARG A 612 -4.37 -14.59 -28.54
N ARG A 613 -5.40 -15.17 -29.15
CA ARG A 613 -6.80 -14.97 -28.70
C ARG A 613 -7.06 -15.56 -27.32
N TYR A 614 -6.56 -16.76 -27.03
CA TYR A 614 -6.71 -17.40 -25.71
C TYR A 614 -5.96 -16.65 -24.61
N ALA A 615 -4.77 -16.11 -24.90
CA ALA A 615 -4.00 -15.28 -23.98
C ALA A 615 -4.68 -13.93 -23.70
N LEU A 616 -5.22 -13.26 -24.73
CA LEU A 616 -6.01 -12.03 -24.56
C LEU A 616 -7.27 -12.28 -23.72
N GLU A 617 -7.94 -13.42 -23.91
CA GLU A 617 -9.07 -13.83 -23.09
C GLU A 617 -8.66 -14.10 -21.62
N LYS A 618 -7.48 -14.68 -21.39
CA LYS A 618 -6.96 -14.87 -20.02
C LYS A 618 -6.56 -13.56 -19.35
N ASN A 619 -5.92 -12.64 -20.07
CA ASN A 619 -5.64 -11.29 -19.57
C ASN A 619 -6.93 -10.57 -19.15
N TRP A 620 -7.98 -10.63 -19.99
CA TRP A 620 -9.30 -10.10 -19.62
C TRP A 620 -9.85 -10.72 -18.33
N GLN A 621 -9.80 -12.05 -18.21
CA GLN A 621 -10.32 -12.74 -17.04
C GLN A 621 -9.55 -12.38 -15.75
N HIS A 622 -8.25 -12.08 -15.83
CA HIS A 622 -7.51 -11.54 -14.67
C HIS A 622 -7.87 -10.07 -14.36
N ILE A 623 -8.08 -9.24 -15.38
CA ILE A 623 -8.49 -7.82 -15.24
C ILE A 623 -9.87 -7.73 -14.57
N ALA A 624 -10.88 -8.34 -15.18
CA ALA A 624 -12.26 -8.33 -14.71
C ALA A 624 -12.43 -9.00 -13.33
N TYR A 625 -11.52 -9.90 -12.95
CA TYR A 625 -11.47 -10.49 -11.60
C TYR A 625 -10.88 -9.52 -10.56
N ASP A 626 -9.82 -8.77 -10.87
CA ASP A 626 -9.33 -7.72 -9.97
C ASP A 626 -10.43 -6.68 -9.75
N ASP A 627 -11.11 -6.26 -10.83
CA ASP A 627 -12.22 -5.31 -10.77
C ASP A 627 -13.37 -5.80 -9.84
N GLU A 628 -13.76 -7.08 -9.94
CA GLU A 628 -14.75 -7.71 -9.06
C GLU A 628 -14.30 -7.77 -7.59
N ASN A 629 -13.05 -8.18 -7.34
CA ASN A 629 -12.53 -8.46 -5.98
C ASN A 629 -11.80 -7.25 -5.35
N THR A 630 -12.13 -6.05 -5.84
CA THR A 630 -11.70 -4.73 -5.33
C THR A 630 -12.82 -3.68 -5.46
N HIS A 631 -14.07 -4.10 -5.71
CA HIS A 631 -15.23 -3.22 -5.89
C HIS A 631 -15.02 -2.09 -6.90
N PHE A 632 -14.28 -2.38 -7.99
CA PHE A 632 -13.89 -1.48 -9.10
C PHE A 632 -12.92 -0.34 -8.72
N ILE A 633 -12.31 -0.40 -7.53
CA ILE A 633 -11.18 0.43 -7.09
C ILE A 633 -9.88 -0.06 -7.76
N CYS A 634 -9.68 -1.38 -7.87
CA CYS A 634 -8.44 -2.06 -8.25
C CYS A 634 -7.31 -1.88 -7.21
N LEU A 635 -6.17 -2.57 -7.39
CA LEU A 635 -5.00 -2.42 -6.50
C LEU A 635 -4.52 -0.96 -6.37
N GLY A 636 -4.38 -0.23 -7.49
CA GLY A 636 -3.85 1.13 -7.52
C GLY A 636 -4.31 1.95 -8.74
N PRO A 637 -3.95 3.24 -8.78
CA PRO A 637 -4.47 4.21 -9.78
C PRO A 637 -4.09 3.85 -11.23
N VAL A 638 -2.94 3.19 -11.42
CA VAL A 638 -2.42 2.82 -12.75
C VAL A 638 -3.25 1.69 -13.35
N ASN A 639 -3.39 0.56 -12.66
CA ASN A 639 -4.28 -0.52 -13.13
C ASN A 639 -5.75 -0.10 -13.10
N LYS A 640 -6.21 0.72 -12.14
CA LYS A 640 -7.56 1.29 -12.16
C LYS A 640 -7.87 2.02 -13.47
N SER A 641 -6.94 2.85 -13.95
CA SER A 641 -7.10 3.64 -15.18
C SER A 641 -7.06 2.77 -16.45
N LEU A 642 -6.24 1.71 -16.45
CA LEU A 642 -6.08 0.78 -17.55
C LEU A 642 -7.23 -0.23 -17.63
N ASN A 643 -7.60 -0.87 -16.51
CA ASN A 643 -8.72 -1.82 -16.41
C ASN A 643 -10.02 -1.15 -16.82
N MET A 644 -10.29 0.07 -16.34
CA MET A 644 -11.45 0.86 -16.76
C MET A 644 -11.52 1.07 -18.28
N LEU A 645 -10.37 1.28 -18.93
CA LEU A 645 -10.30 1.40 -20.38
C LEU A 645 -10.50 0.05 -21.09
N VAL A 646 -9.90 -1.04 -20.60
CA VAL A 646 -10.09 -2.40 -21.14
C VAL A 646 -11.56 -2.83 -21.05
N THR A 647 -12.18 -2.62 -19.89
CA THR A 647 -13.60 -2.88 -19.63
C THR A 647 -14.50 -2.04 -20.55
N TRP A 648 -14.19 -0.76 -20.77
CA TRP A 648 -14.91 0.05 -21.75
C TRP A 648 -14.74 -0.46 -23.20
N ILE A 649 -13.52 -0.81 -23.62
CA ILE A 649 -13.24 -1.36 -24.97
C ILE A 649 -14.01 -2.66 -25.22
N ARG A 650 -14.19 -3.49 -24.19
CA ARG A 650 -14.73 -4.85 -24.33
C ARG A 650 -16.24 -4.96 -24.07
N GLU A 651 -16.78 -4.26 -23.08
CA GLU A 651 -18.21 -4.31 -22.73
C GLU A 651 -18.99 -3.04 -23.12
N GLY A 652 -18.29 -1.95 -23.48
CA GLY A 652 -18.90 -0.67 -23.88
C GLY A 652 -19.32 0.21 -22.70
N GLU A 653 -19.68 1.46 -23.00
CA GLU A 653 -20.02 2.49 -22.01
C GLU A 653 -21.29 2.17 -21.19
N ASN A 654 -22.23 1.42 -21.77
CA ASN A 654 -23.47 1.05 -21.08
C ASN A 654 -23.32 -0.21 -20.21
N SER A 655 -22.12 -0.79 -20.09
CA SER A 655 -21.86 -1.95 -19.24
C SER A 655 -21.89 -1.58 -17.75
N VAL A 656 -22.41 -2.50 -16.93
CA VAL A 656 -22.48 -2.31 -15.48
C VAL A 656 -21.07 -2.20 -14.88
N ARG A 657 -20.10 -2.99 -15.38
CA ARG A 657 -18.69 -2.91 -14.97
C ARG A 657 -18.08 -1.54 -15.23
N TYR A 658 -18.28 -0.97 -16.41
CA TYR A 658 -17.74 0.36 -16.72
C TYR A 658 -18.38 1.44 -15.84
N GLN A 659 -19.70 1.40 -15.62
CA GLN A 659 -20.36 2.39 -14.75
C GLN A 659 -19.89 2.28 -13.28
N LEU A 660 -19.62 1.08 -12.77
CA LEU A 660 -19.02 0.90 -11.44
C LEU A 660 -17.58 1.42 -11.37
N HIS A 661 -16.74 1.15 -12.37
CA HIS A 661 -15.42 1.78 -12.47
C HIS A 661 -15.49 3.30 -12.49
N ARG A 662 -16.43 3.88 -13.24
CA ARG A 662 -16.65 5.32 -13.33
C ARG A 662 -17.02 5.91 -11.96
N GLN A 663 -17.90 5.23 -11.21
CA GLN A 663 -18.29 5.63 -9.84
C GLN A 663 -17.15 5.55 -8.82
N ARG A 664 -16.05 4.87 -9.15
CA ARG A 664 -14.82 4.73 -8.33
C ARG A 664 -13.64 5.56 -8.84
N VAL A 665 -13.86 6.50 -9.77
CA VAL A 665 -12.79 7.43 -10.20
C VAL A 665 -12.47 8.43 -9.10
N ASP A 666 -13.48 8.99 -8.48
CA ASP A 666 -13.33 10.12 -7.55
C ASP A 666 -12.74 9.69 -6.19
N ASP A 667 -12.83 8.39 -5.85
CA ASP A 667 -12.15 7.73 -4.71
C ASP A 667 -10.61 7.91 -4.72
N TYR A 668 -10.04 8.30 -5.86
CA TYR A 668 -8.61 8.59 -6.02
C TYR A 668 -8.26 10.08 -6.04
N PHE A 669 -9.23 10.99 -6.15
CA PHE A 669 -8.96 12.43 -6.26
C PHE A 669 -8.95 13.12 -4.89
N PHE A 670 -7.88 13.86 -4.62
CA PHE A 670 -7.73 14.66 -3.40
C PHE A 670 -7.49 16.14 -3.72
N MET A 671 -8.15 17.01 -2.97
CA MET A 671 -8.03 18.47 -3.08
C MET A 671 -6.95 18.96 -2.12
N SER A 672 -5.99 19.76 -2.62
CA SER A 672 -4.85 20.28 -1.84
C SER A 672 -4.63 21.78 -2.10
N PRO A 673 -3.80 22.48 -1.31
CA PRO A 673 -3.55 23.92 -1.51
C PRO A 673 -2.97 24.23 -2.89
N TYR A 674 -2.26 23.26 -3.50
CA TYR A 674 -1.63 23.37 -4.82
C TYR A 674 -2.57 23.01 -5.99
N GLY A 675 -3.70 22.35 -5.72
CA GLY A 675 -4.66 21.88 -6.73
C GLY A 675 -5.19 20.47 -6.43
N MET A 676 -6.02 19.94 -7.33
CA MET A 676 -6.54 18.57 -7.24
C MET A 676 -5.58 17.57 -7.89
N HIS A 677 -5.39 16.40 -7.29
CA HIS A 677 -4.49 15.37 -7.83
C HIS A 677 -5.02 13.94 -7.61
N MET A 678 -4.49 13.00 -8.40
CA MET A 678 -4.72 11.57 -8.19
C MET A 678 -3.73 11.03 -7.13
N SER A 679 -4.26 10.33 -6.13
CA SER A 679 -3.48 9.67 -5.07
C SER A 679 -2.90 8.32 -5.51
N GLY A 680 -1.81 7.87 -4.89
CA GLY A 680 -1.12 6.60 -5.19
C GLY A 680 -1.89 5.32 -4.80
N TYR A 681 -2.89 5.48 -3.94
CA TYR A 681 -3.98 4.54 -3.65
C TYR A 681 -5.27 5.37 -3.50
N ASN A 682 -6.40 4.75 -3.17
CA ASN A 682 -7.64 5.48 -2.83
C ASN A 682 -7.60 6.14 -1.43
N GLY A 683 -6.41 6.62 -1.01
CA GLY A 683 -6.07 7.15 0.31
C GLY A 683 -5.08 6.26 1.12
N SER A 684 -4.78 6.70 2.34
CA SER A 684 -3.87 6.07 3.34
C SER A 684 -4.59 5.82 4.67
N GLN A 685 -5.91 5.65 4.64
CA GLN A 685 -6.80 5.90 5.78
C GLN A 685 -6.55 4.97 6.97
N LEU A 686 -6.39 3.66 6.74
CA LEU A 686 -6.06 2.76 7.84
C LEU A 686 -4.63 2.98 8.33
N TRP A 687 -3.67 3.13 7.42
CA TRP A 687 -2.27 3.37 7.77
C TRP A 687 -2.13 4.56 8.73
N ASP A 688 -2.62 5.73 8.33
CA ASP A 688 -2.57 6.95 9.13
C ASP A 688 -3.35 6.83 10.46
N THR A 689 -4.52 6.17 10.45
CA THR A 689 -5.35 5.97 11.65
C THR A 689 -4.69 5.01 12.65
N SER A 690 -4.07 3.93 12.16
CA SER A 690 -3.38 2.95 13.00
C SER A 690 -2.17 3.56 13.70
N PHE A 691 -1.44 4.47 13.05
CA PHE A 691 -0.38 5.25 13.66
C PHE A 691 -0.91 6.37 14.58
N ALA A 692 -2.02 7.04 14.25
CA ALA A 692 -2.63 8.04 15.13
C ALA A 692 -3.07 7.45 16.48
N VAL A 693 -3.67 6.26 16.47
CA VAL A 693 -3.99 5.48 17.69
C VAL A 693 -2.72 5.11 18.44
N GLN A 694 -1.71 4.54 17.77
CA GLN A 694 -0.45 4.14 18.41
C GLN A 694 0.29 5.31 19.07
N ALA A 695 0.37 6.46 18.38
CA ALA A 695 0.97 7.68 18.92
C ALA A 695 0.22 8.19 20.15
N THR A 696 -1.12 8.14 20.13
CA THR A 696 -1.97 8.55 21.28
C THR A 696 -1.76 7.63 22.49
N CYS A 697 -1.66 6.32 22.27
CA CYS A 697 -1.33 5.31 23.29
C CYS A 697 0.12 5.46 23.81
N ALA A 698 1.09 5.81 22.95
CA ALA A 698 2.47 6.08 23.37
C ALA A 698 2.56 7.34 24.26
N CYS A 699 1.64 8.28 24.06
CA CYS A 699 1.43 9.45 24.94
C CYS A 699 0.56 9.15 26.17
N LYS A 700 0.07 7.91 26.35
CA LYS A 700 -0.83 7.49 27.45
C LYS A 700 -2.08 8.39 27.59
N SER A 701 -2.58 8.85 26.45
CA SER A 701 -3.65 9.84 26.33
C SER A 701 -4.93 9.26 25.70
N GLU A 702 -4.98 7.96 25.46
CA GLU A 702 -6.13 7.26 24.86
C GLU A 702 -7.42 7.39 25.69
N MET A 703 -7.29 7.50 27.02
CA MET A 703 -8.41 7.74 27.94
C MET A 703 -8.81 9.23 28.04
N LEU A 704 -7.97 10.15 27.56
CA LEU A 704 -8.28 11.59 27.49
C LEU A 704 -9.12 11.91 26.23
N PHE A 705 -8.83 11.21 25.13
CA PHE A 705 -9.50 11.33 23.84
C PHE A 705 -10.40 10.10 23.56
N ALA A 706 -11.21 9.71 24.55
CA ALA A 706 -11.96 8.46 24.51
C ALA A 706 -13.00 8.40 23.38
N ASN A 707 -13.58 9.54 22.98
CA ASN A 707 -14.55 9.61 21.88
C ASN A 707 -13.86 9.42 20.53
N GLU A 708 -12.71 10.05 20.36
CA GLU A 708 -11.85 10.01 19.19
C GLU A 708 -11.25 8.61 19.02
N MET A 709 -10.81 7.98 20.11
CA MET A 709 -10.36 6.58 20.11
C MET A 709 -11.50 5.59 19.86
N ALA A 710 -12.74 5.88 20.30
CA ALA A 710 -13.92 5.08 19.94
C ALA A 710 -14.27 5.19 18.45
N LEU A 711 -14.20 6.40 17.89
CA LEU A 711 -14.32 6.64 16.45
C LEU A 711 -13.24 5.88 15.66
N ALA A 712 -11.98 5.95 16.09
CA ALA A 712 -10.86 5.24 15.45
C ALA A 712 -11.00 3.71 15.55
N HIS A 713 -11.39 3.19 16.72
CA HIS A 713 -11.65 1.76 16.93
C HIS A 713 -12.80 1.26 16.04
N HIS A 714 -13.90 2.03 15.93
CA HIS A 714 -14.98 1.71 15.01
C HIS A 714 -14.49 1.63 13.56
N TYR A 715 -13.70 2.60 13.11
CA TYR A 715 -13.11 2.56 11.77
C TYR A 715 -12.24 1.32 11.55
N ILE A 716 -11.40 0.98 12.53
CA ILE A 716 -10.51 -0.19 12.46
C ILE A 716 -11.33 -1.50 12.42
N ASP A 717 -12.47 -1.62 13.10
CA ASP A 717 -13.38 -2.76 12.93
C ASP A 717 -13.89 -2.86 11.48
N ILE A 718 -14.56 -1.81 10.98
CA ILE A 718 -15.22 -1.87 9.68
C ILE A 718 -14.21 -2.02 8.53
N ALA A 719 -12.98 -1.54 8.69
CA ALA A 719 -11.89 -1.66 7.74
C ALA A 719 -11.29 -3.08 7.63
N GLN A 720 -11.55 -3.99 8.57
CA GLN A 720 -11.02 -5.36 8.49
C GLN A 720 -11.73 -6.16 7.40
N VAL A 721 -10.96 -6.82 6.53
CA VAL A 721 -11.48 -7.74 5.53
C VAL A 721 -11.92 -9.03 6.21
N ARG A 722 -13.20 -9.40 6.08
CA ARG A 722 -13.84 -10.49 6.85
C ARG A 722 -13.82 -11.85 6.13
N ASP A 723 -13.56 -11.85 4.83
CA ASP A 723 -13.68 -13.00 3.93
C ASP A 723 -12.48 -13.11 2.96
N ASP A 724 -12.32 -14.26 2.32
CA ASP A 724 -11.30 -14.51 1.28
C ASP A 724 -11.89 -14.27 -0.13
N PRO A 725 -11.08 -13.90 -1.14
CA PRO A 725 -11.57 -13.74 -2.51
C PRO A 725 -11.90 -15.12 -3.10
N ILE A 726 -13.07 -15.25 -3.73
CA ILE A 726 -13.46 -16.54 -4.32
C ILE A 726 -12.52 -16.93 -5.47
N GLN A 727 -12.16 -18.21 -5.57
CA GLN A 727 -11.14 -18.69 -6.53
C GLN A 727 -9.79 -17.93 -6.46
N LYS A 728 -9.42 -17.30 -5.33
CA LYS A 728 -8.15 -16.55 -5.15
C LYS A 728 -6.93 -17.22 -5.77
N ASP A 729 -6.80 -18.53 -5.55
CA ASP A 729 -5.69 -19.33 -6.05
C ASP A 729 -5.65 -19.35 -7.58
N TYR A 730 -6.80 -19.42 -8.26
CA TYR A 730 -6.89 -19.41 -9.73
C TYR A 730 -6.37 -18.09 -10.32
N PHE A 731 -6.68 -16.97 -9.67
CA PHE A 731 -6.34 -15.63 -10.13
C PHE A 731 -5.07 -15.03 -9.50
N TYR A 732 -4.33 -15.85 -8.74
CA TYR A 732 -3.09 -15.48 -8.04
C TYR A 732 -3.26 -14.44 -6.92
N ARG A 733 -4.44 -14.30 -6.31
CA ARG A 733 -4.57 -13.58 -5.02
C ARG A 733 -4.09 -14.48 -3.88
N HIS A 734 -3.46 -13.89 -2.87
CA HIS A 734 -3.27 -14.51 -1.57
C HIS A 734 -4.60 -14.55 -0.79
N ARG A 735 -4.61 -15.02 0.46
CA ARG A 735 -5.75 -14.84 1.37
C ARG A 735 -5.90 -13.37 1.79
N THR A 736 -7.09 -13.02 2.28
CA THR A 736 -7.44 -11.70 2.81
C THR A 736 -8.27 -11.77 4.09
N LYS A 737 -8.80 -12.94 4.49
CA LYS A 737 -9.63 -13.03 5.70
C LYS A 737 -8.83 -12.63 6.94
N GLY A 738 -9.34 -11.67 7.70
CA GLY A 738 -8.65 -11.08 8.86
C GLY A 738 -7.65 -9.98 8.51
N ALA A 739 -7.36 -9.77 7.23
CA ALA A 739 -6.41 -8.76 6.78
C ALA A 739 -6.93 -7.34 7.03
N TRP A 740 -5.98 -6.43 7.09
CA TRP A 740 -6.17 -5.00 6.98
C TRP A 740 -5.28 -4.49 5.84
N ASN A 741 -5.76 -3.50 5.10
CA ASN A 741 -5.08 -2.96 3.93
C ASN A 741 -4.66 -1.51 4.13
N PHE A 742 -3.90 -0.95 3.19
CA PHE A 742 -3.31 0.38 3.32
C PHE A 742 -4.39 1.50 3.38
N SER A 743 -5.44 1.37 2.56
CA SER A 743 -6.48 2.38 2.39
C SER A 743 -7.79 2.00 3.11
N THR A 744 -8.68 1.29 2.42
CA THR A 744 -10.05 0.96 2.85
C THR A 744 -10.43 -0.47 2.43
N LYS A 745 -11.24 -1.15 3.25
CA LYS A 745 -11.68 -2.55 3.05
C LYS A 745 -12.09 -2.91 1.62
N ASP A 746 -12.81 -2.02 0.93
CA ASP A 746 -13.27 -2.25 -0.45
C ASP A 746 -12.13 -2.57 -1.43
N GLN A 747 -10.93 -1.98 -1.24
CA GLN A 747 -9.75 -2.27 -2.05
C GLN A 747 -9.33 -3.75 -1.89
N SER A 748 -9.57 -4.35 -0.72
CA SER A 748 -9.43 -5.80 -0.42
C SER A 748 -8.06 -6.43 -0.72
N TRP A 749 -7.02 -5.66 -1.01
CA TRP A 749 -5.64 -6.14 -1.16
C TRP A 749 -4.89 -6.08 0.19
N GLN A 750 -4.69 -7.23 0.80
CA GLN A 750 -3.97 -7.43 2.06
C GLN A 750 -2.52 -6.92 2.00
N VAL A 751 -2.02 -6.35 3.11
CA VAL A 751 -0.60 -6.01 3.29
C VAL A 751 -0.14 -6.45 4.69
N SER A 752 1.08 -6.97 4.82
CA SER A 752 1.57 -7.56 6.07
C SER A 752 1.75 -6.54 7.19
N ASP A 753 2.41 -5.42 6.89
CA ASP A 753 2.54 -4.26 7.79
C ASP A 753 1.17 -3.68 8.14
N CYS A 754 0.31 -3.35 7.18
CA CYS A 754 -1.03 -2.79 7.45
C CYS A 754 -1.88 -3.74 8.32
N THR A 755 -1.73 -5.06 8.14
CA THR A 755 -2.36 -6.07 9.02
C THR A 755 -1.74 -6.09 10.41
N ALA A 756 -0.43 -5.93 10.53
CA ALA A 756 0.25 -5.82 11.81
C ALA A 756 -0.07 -4.50 12.54
N GLU A 757 -0.09 -3.36 11.87
CA GLU A 757 -0.38 -2.03 12.45
C GLU A 757 -1.85 -1.91 12.88
N GLY A 758 -2.80 -2.32 12.02
CA GLY A 758 -4.23 -2.36 12.36
C GLY A 758 -4.52 -3.28 13.55
N LEU A 759 -3.92 -4.47 13.57
CA LEU A 759 -4.00 -5.38 14.71
C LEU A 759 -3.33 -4.80 15.97
N ARG A 760 -2.23 -4.04 15.85
CA ARG A 760 -1.58 -3.41 17.01
C ARG A 760 -2.45 -2.34 17.64
N ALA A 761 -3.14 -1.53 16.84
CA ALA A 761 -4.09 -0.54 17.35
C ALA A 761 -5.20 -1.21 18.19
N VAL A 762 -5.76 -2.33 17.73
CA VAL A 762 -6.71 -3.15 18.50
C VAL A 762 -6.10 -3.69 19.81
N LEU A 763 -4.88 -4.23 19.76
CA LEU A 763 -4.19 -4.79 20.93
C LEU A 763 -3.74 -3.73 21.96
N LEU A 764 -3.62 -2.46 21.55
CA LEU A 764 -3.36 -1.34 22.46
C LEU A 764 -4.64 -0.83 23.10
N LEU A 765 -5.71 -0.62 22.31
CA LEU A 765 -7.05 -0.22 22.77
C LEU A 765 -7.81 -1.39 23.45
N ARG A 766 -7.14 -2.17 24.30
CA ARG A 766 -7.63 -3.40 24.96
C ARG A 766 -8.90 -3.22 25.82
N HIS A 767 -9.27 -1.98 26.12
CA HIS A 767 -10.48 -1.63 26.86
C HIS A 767 -11.72 -1.57 25.95
N MET A 768 -11.52 -1.53 24.63
CA MET A 768 -12.59 -1.58 23.62
C MET A 768 -12.90 -3.03 23.21
N PRO A 769 -14.17 -3.37 22.96
CA PRO A 769 -14.57 -4.74 22.63
C PRO A 769 -14.23 -5.08 21.17
N PHE A 770 -13.34 -6.05 20.95
CA PHE A 770 -13.04 -6.60 19.62
C PHE A 770 -13.14 -8.15 19.62
N PRO A 771 -13.81 -8.78 18.65
CA PRO A 771 -14.02 -10.24 18.68
C PRO A 771 -12.72 -11.04 18.54
N THR A 772 -12.38 -11.85 19.55
CA THR A 772 -11.10 -12.60 19.60
C THR A 772 -10.85 -13.50 18.38
N ALA A 773 -11.90 -14.08 17.78
CA ALA A 773 -11.77 -14.86 16.54
C ALA A 773 -11.19 -14.02 15.37
N ARG A 774 -11.50 -12.72 15.31
CA ARG A 774 -11.00 -11.80 14.29
C ARG A 774 -9.57 -11.31 14.56
N ILE A 775 -9.17 -11.28 15.84
CA ILE A 775 -7.76 -11.10 16.26
C ILE A 775 -6.94 -12.31 15.76
N PHE A 776 -7.46 -13.52 15.95
CA PHE A 776 -6.83 -14.76 15.49
C PHE A 776 -6.77 -14.86 13.96
N ASP A 777 -7.83 -14.47 13.24
CA ASP A 777 -7.81 -14.40 11.77
C ASP A 777 -6.69 -13.49 11.24
N ALA A 778 -6.45 -12.33 11.88
CA ALA A 778 -5.38 -11.40 11.52
C ALA A 778 -3.98 -11.94 11.84
N VAL A 779 -3.80 -12.62 12.98
CA VAL A 779 -2.54 -13.32 13.30
C VAL A 779 -2.25 -14.43 12.28
N ASP A 780 -3.27 -15.18 11.88
CA ASP A 780 -3.14 -16.19 10.84
C ASP A 780 -2.83 -15.59 9.45
N GLU A 781 -3.27 -14.37 9.17
CA GLU A 781 -2.91 -13.62 7.96
C GLU A 781 -1.43 -13.22 7.98
N ILE A 782 -0.99 -12.52 9.03
CA ILE A 782 0.41 -12.11 9.22
C ILE A 782 1.34 -13.32 9.12
N LEU A 783 1.03 -14.43 9.80
CA LEU A 783 1.83 -15.66 9.74
C LEU A 783 1.85 -16.32 8.34
N SER A 784 0.90 -15.99 7.45
CA SER A 784 0.82 -16.54 6.08
C SER A 784 1.55 -15.70 5.02
N LEU A 785 1.82 -14.42 5.31
CA LEU A 785 2.58 -13.50 4.44
C LEU A 785 4.11 -13.64 4.63
N ARG A 786 4.54 -14.45 5.60
CA ARG A 786 5.94 -14.68 5.97
C ARG A 786 6.63 -15.65 5.00
N ASN A 787 7.87 -15.33 4.62
CA ASN A 787 8.75 -16.16 3.79
C ASN A 787 9.37 -17.34 4.58
N SER A 788 8.51 -18.15 5.19
CA SER A 788 8.80 -19.30 6.07
C SER A 788 9.50 -20.50 5.42
N SER A 789 9.78 -20.44 4.11
CA SER A 789 10.60 -21.42 3.39
C SER A 789 11.74 -20.73 2.61
N GLY A 790 12.06 -19.49 2.97
CA GLY A 790 13.06 -18.65 2.35
C GLY A 790 13.93 -17.97 3.41
N ASP A 791 13.92 -16.64 3.45
CA ASP A 791 14.74 -15.82 4.35
C ASP A 791 14.15 -15.61 5.75
N GLY A 792 12.91 -16.04 5.98
CA GLY A 792 12.20 -15.93 7.27
C GLY A 792 11.46 -14.62 7.49
N GLY A 793 11.72 -13.58 6.69
CA GLY A 793 11.13 -12.25 6.79
C GLY A 793 9.70 -12.14 6.25
N TRP A 794 9.18 -10.91 6.24
CA TRP A 794 7.88 -10.57 5.66
C TRP A 794 8.02 -9.68 4.43
N ALA A 795 7.24 -10.05 3.42
CA ALA A 795 7.03 -9.28 2.22
C ALA A 795 5.77 -8.42 2.29
N SER A 796 5.53 -7.56 1.30
CA SER A 796 4.46 -6.55 1.36
C SER A 796 3.05 -7.15 1.23
N TYR A 797 2.62 -7.50 0.01
CA TYR A 797 1.26 -7.98 -0.26
C TYR A 797 1.14 -9.50 -0.21
N GLU A 798 2.19 -10.22 -0.61
CA GLU A 798 2.16 -11.69 -0.80
C GLU A 798 3.50 -12.29 -0.34
N PRO A 799 3.65 -13.61 -0.16
CA PRO A 799 4.97 -14.22 -0.01
C PRO A 799 5.81 -14.10 -1.30
N SER A 800 7.14 -14.19 -1.19
CA SER A 800 8.08 -14.14 -2.32
C SER A 800 7.94 -15.37 -3.23
N ARG A 801 7.05 -15.26 -4.22
CA ARG A 801 6.70 -16.38 -5.13
C ARG A 801 7.77 -16.71 -6.16
N ALA A 802 8.76 -15.87 -6.43
CA ALA A 802 9.76 -16.10 -7.47
C ALA A 802 11.19 -15.80 -6.98
N PRO A 803 12.22 -16.52 -7.51
CA PRO A 803 13.61 -16.26 -7.16
C PRO A 803 14.08 -14.90 -7.70
N HIS A 804 14.99 -14.25 -6.97
CA HIS A 804 15.40 -12.85 -7.22
C HIS A 804 15.98 -12.59 -8.62
N TYR A 805 16.49 -13.61 -9.33
CA TYR A 805 16.93 -13.47 -10.72
C TYR A 805 15.80 -13.18 -11.72
N CYS A 806 14.53 -13.27 -11.33
CA CYS A 806 13.44 -12.77 -12.17
C CYS A 806 13.51 -11.24 -12.36
N GLU A 807 14.22 -10.51 -11.49
CA GLU A 807 14.57 -9.10 -11.68
C GLU A 807 15.47 -8.86 -12.90
N LEU A 808 16.19 -9.87 -13.40
CA LEU A 808 16.89 -9.78 -14.70
C LEU A 808 15.95 -9.46 -15.87
N LEU A 809 14.63 -9.67 -15.73
CA LEU A 809 13.62 -9.28 -16.71
C LEU A 809 12.94 -7.94 -16.41
N ASN A 810 13.48 -7.14 -15.47
CA ASN A 810 13.00 -5.78 -15.22
C ASN A 810 13.12 -4.94 -16.48
N CYS A 811 11.96 -4.44 -16.91
CA CYS A 811 11.73 -3.66 -18.11
C CYS A 811 11.05 -2.32 -17.83
N SER A 812 10.92 -1.94 -16.54
CA SER A 812 10.35 -0.67 -16.15
C SER A 812 11.18 0.52 -16.59
N GLU A 813 12.50 0.31 -16.77
CA GLU A 813 13.56 1.31 -17.06
C GLU A 813 13.75 2.36 -15.94
N MET A 814 12.71 2.59 -15.13
CA MET A 814 12.60 3.65 -14.14
C MET A 814 12.53 3.16 -12.69
N PHE A 815 12.30 1.87 -12.42
CA PHE A 815 11.98 1.36 -11.07
C PHE A 815 12.89 0.20 -10.63
N LYS A 816 13.25 0.18 -9.34
CA LYS A 816 14.07 -0.88 -8.72
C LYS A 816 13.19 -1.92 -8.04
N ASP A 817 13.61 -3.20 -8.13
CA ASP A 817 13.03 -4.33 -7.39
C ASP A 817 11.50 -4.44 -7.57
N VAL A 818 11.07 -4.65 -8.82
CA VAL A 818 9.65 -4.69 -9.22
C VAL A 818 9.18 -6.03 -9.81
N MET A 819 10.08 -6.95 -10.16
CA MET A 819 9.67 -8.16 -10.89
C MET A 819 9.20 -9.28 -9.97
N VAL A 820 9.69 -9.30 -8.73
CA VAL A 820 9.27 -10.23 -7.67
C VAL A 820 8.92 -9.46 -6.41
N GLU A 821 8.16 -10.11 -5.55
CA GLU A 821 7.88 -9.65 -4.20
C GLU A 821 9.07 -10.03 -3.29
N TYR A 822 9.53 -9.12 -2.44
CA TYR A 822 10.73 -9.26 -1.59
C TYR A 822 10.33 -9.18 -0.11
N SER A 823 11.09 -9.81 0.79
CA SER A 823 11.04 -9.44 2.21
C SER A 823 11.58 -8.01 2.40
N TYR A 824 11.01 -7.26 3.34
CA TYR A 824 11.45 -5.91 3.72
C TYR A 824 11.73 -5.82 5.22
N ALA A 825 12.65 -4.93 5.62
CA ALA A 825 12.98 -4.71 7.02
C ALA A 825 11.77 -4.15 7.79
N GLU A 826 11.03 -3.25 7.16
CA GLU A 826 9.86 -2.57 7.72
C GLU A 826 8.68 -3.54 7.94
N CYS A 827 8.25 -4.24 6.89
CA CYS A 827 7.17 -5.24 6.95
C CYS A 827 7.47 -6.35 7.98
N SER A 828 8.73 -6.77 8.07
CA SER A 828 9.20 -7.72 9.09
C SER A 828 9.12 -7.13 10.49
N SER A 829 9.58 -5.89 10.68
CA SER A 829 9.56 -5.20 11.96
C SER A 829 8.15 -5.01 12.51
N SER A 830 7.23 -4.48 11.69
CA SER A 830 5.82 -4.33 12.04
C SER A 830 5.19 -5.65 12.47
N SER A 831 5.46 -6.72 11.71
CA SER A 831 4.97 -8.07 12.00
C SER A 831 5.55 -8.62 13.32
N ILE A 832 6.86 -8.48 13.55
CA ILE A 832 7.53 -8.90 14.79
C ILE A 832 7.00 -8.16 16.01
N HIS A 833 6.83 -6.82 15.91
CA HIS A 833 6.26 -6.03 17.01
C HIS A 833 4.87 -6.55 17.36
N THR A 834 3.95 -6.58 16.41
CA THR A 834 2.55 -6.95 16.70
C THR A 834 2.41 -8.40 17.16
N LEU A 835 3.18 -9.34 16.61
CA LEU A 835 3.21 -10.72 17.09
C LEU A 835 3.80 -10.84 18.51
N SER A 836 4.76 -9.99 18.87
CA SER A 836 5.32 -9.92 20.23
C SER A 836 4.30 -9.38 21.24
N LEU A 837 3.56 -8.32 20.89
CA LEU A 837 2.47 -7.81 21.70
C LEU A 837 1.33 -8.84 21.84
N PHE A 838 0.98 -9.52 20.74
CA PHE A 838 -0.06 -10.56 20.73
C PHE A 838 0.31 -11.75 21.63
N ARG A 839 1.54 -12.28 21.57
CA ARG A 839 1.93 -13.48 22.35
C ARG A 839 2.03 -13.24 23.86
N GLU A 840 2.01 -11.98 24.31
CA GLU A 840 1.86 -11.62 25.73
C GLU A 840 0.39 -11.62 26.17
N GLN A 841 -0.52 -11.14 25.32
CA GLN A 841 -1.96 -11.09 25.62
C GLN A 841 -2.68 -12.43 25.39
N PHE A 842 -2.22 -13.22 24.41
CA PHE A 842 -2.83 -14.49 23.98
C PHE A 842 -1.79 -15.64 23.95
N PRO A 843 -1.16 -15.99 25.09
CA PRO A 843 0.05 -16.83 25.13
C PRO A 843 -0.11 -18.28 24.65
N TYR A 844 -1.34 -18.76 24.41
CA TYR A 844 -1.59 -20.13 23.96
C TYR A 844 -1.92 -20.26 22.47
N TYR A 845 -2.40 -19.20 21.81
CA TYR A 845 -2.85 -19.30 20.43
C TYR A 845 -1.65 -19.37 19.48
N ARG A 846 -1.49 -20.51 18.79
CA ARG A 846 -0.40 -20.80 17.83
C ARG A 846 1.03 -20.51 18.33
N ARG A 847 1.26 -20.45 19.65
CA ARG A 847 2.49 -19.96 20.30
C ARG A 847 3.80 -20.35 19.59
N SER A 848 4.01 -21.64 19.32
CA SER A 848 5.21 -22.13 18.61
C SER A 848 5.37 -21.58 17.18
N SER A 849 4.29 -21.39 16.41
CA SER A 849 4.39 -20.72 15.09
C SER A 849 4.82 -19.26 15.22
N ILE A 850 4.43 -18.60 16.32
CA ILE A 850 4.68 -17.18 16.55
C ILE A 850 6.11 -16.96 17.05
N ASP A 851 6.60 -17.76 18.00
CA ASP A 851 7.98 -17.70 18.46
C ASP A 851 8.98 -18.00 17.32
N THR A 852 8.71 -19.03 16.50
CA THR A 852 9.51 -19.29 15.29
C THR A 852 9.47 -18.12 14.31
N ALA A 853 8.30 -17.51 14.08
CA ALA A 853 8.17 -16.38 13.17
C ALA A 853 8.92 -15.13 13.66
N ILE A 854 8.90 -14.85 14.96
CA ILE A 854 9.64 -13.73 15.58
C ILE A 854 11.16 -13.99 15.49
N SER A 855 11.61 -15.18 15.86
CA SER A 855 13.03 -15.55 15.83
C SER A 855 13.62 -15.50 14.41
N GLU A 856 12.93 -16.10 13.43
CA GLU A 856 13.36 -16.07 12.03
C GLU A 856 13.26 -14.66 11.42
N GLY A 857 12.28 -13.85 11.83
CA GLY A 857 12.16 -12.45 11.43
C GLY A 857 13.27 -11.55 11.95
N ILE A 858 13.71 -11.75 13.20
CA ILE A 858 14.85 -11.01 13.79
C ILE A 858 16.16 -11.43 13.11
N ALA A 859 16.33 -12.73 12.81
CA ALA A 859 17.46 -13.21 12.02
C ALA A 859 17.47 -12.60 10.60
N TYR A 860 16.30 -12.50 9.96
CA TYR A 860 16.14 -11.80 8.68
C TYR A 860 16.56 -10.33 8.78
N ILE A 861 16.04 -9.56 9.73
CA ILE A 861 16.39 -8.15 9.92
C ILE A 861 17.91 -7.99 10.09
N PHE A 862 18.53 -8.77 10.97
CA PHE A 862 19.99 -8.71 11.13
C PHE A 862 20.79 -9.17 9.90
N SER A 863 20.18 -9.90 8.95
CA SER A 863 20.81 -10.20 7.66
C SER A 863 20.82 -9.01 6.68
N THR A 864 19.94 -8.02 6.85
CA THR A 864 19.85 -6.82 5.99
C THR A 864 20.59 -5.59 6.52
N GLN A 865 21.14 -5.66 7.74
CA GLN A 865 21.91 -4.56 8.33
C GLN A 865 23.22 -4.30 7.56
N ASN A 866 23.48 -3.03 7.25
CA ASN A 866 24.72 -2.58 6.62
C ASN A 866 25.93 -2.65 7.59
N PRO A 867 27.18 -2.68 7.09
CA PRO A 867 28.38 -2.71 7.93
C PRO A 867 28.57 -1.47 8.81
N ASP A 868 27.96 -0.33 8.45
CA ASP A 868 27.93 0.90 9.25
C ASP A 868 26.92 0.86 10.41
N GLY A 869 26.04 -0.14 10.45
CA GLY A 869 24.97 -0.27 11.44
C GLY A 869 23.57 0.08 10.93
N SER A 870 23.45 0.70 9.76
CA SER A 870 22.19 1.19 9.20
C SER A 870 21.30 0.10 8.59
N PHE A 871 20.04 0.45 8.34
CA PHE A 871 19.06 -0.37 7.60
C PHE A 871 18.47 0.49 6.49
N TYR A 872 18.33 -0.05 5.27
CA TYR A 872 17.78 0.68 4.13
C TYR A 872 16.24 0.71 4.16
N GLY A 873 15.64 1.91 4.08
CA GLY A 873 14.20 2.10 3.95
C GLY A 873 13.71 1.97 2.50
N SER A 874 12.73 1.10 2.29
CA SER A 874 12.11 0.80 0.99
C SER A 874 10.77 1.52 0.79
N TRP A 875 10.07 1.82 1.89
CA TRP A 875 8.74 2.46 1.89
C TRP A 875 8.71 3.90 2.47
N GLY A 876 9.79 4.32 3.10
CA GLY A 876 10.00 5.68 3.61
C GLY A 876 11.45 6.14 3.42
N VAL A 877 11.70 7.44 3.58
CA VAL A 877 12.98 8.11 3.28
C VAL A 877 13.78 8.37 4.57
N CYS A 878 14.86 7.63 4.88
CA CYS A 878 15.26 6.32 4.36
C CYS A 878 15.80 5.46 5.51
N PHE A 879 16.99 5.78 6.00
CA PHE A 879 17.68 5.03 7.04
C PHE A 879 17.11 5.34 8.44
N THR A 880 16.65 6.56 8.70
CA THR A 880 15.94 6.90 9.95
C THR A 880 14.60 6.15 10.06
N TYR A 881 13.85 6.05 8.96
CA TYR A 881 12.57 5.33 8.90
C TYR A 881 12.74 3.84 9.23
N ALA A 882 13.67 3.16 8.56
CA ALA A 882 13.95 1.74 8.82
C ALA A 882 14.53 1.54 10.23
N ALA A 883 15.40 2.43 10.72
CA ALA A 883 15.96 2.37 12.07
C ALA A 883 14.87 2.45 13.16
N TRP A 884 13.87 3.32 12.98
CA TRP A 884 12.73 3.42 13.90
C TRP A 884 12.00 2.08 14.01
N LEU A 885 11.45 1.55 12.91
CA LEU A 885 10.67 0.32 12.92
C LEU A 885 11.50 -0.87 13.44
N VAL A 886 12.74 -1.03 12.98
CA VAL A 886 13.64 -2.11 13.42
C VAL A 886 13.92 -2.02 14.92
N SER A 887 14.26 -0.84 15.45
CA SER A 887 14.55 -0.68 16.87
C SER A 887 13.36 -1.04 17.77
N ASP A 888 12.15 -0.70 17.31
CA ASP A 888 10.90 -0.85 18.06
C ASP A 888 10.51 -2.33 18.13
N ALA A 889 10.57 -3.01 16.99
CA ALA A 889 10.42 -4.47 16.89
C ALA A 889 11.44 -5.23 17.74
N LEU A 890 12.72 -4.83 17.71
CA LEU A 890 13.76 -5.46 18.52
C LEU A 890 13.51 -5.25 20.03
N ARG A 891 13.14 -4.03 20.45
CA ARG A 891 12.86 -3.70 21.85
C ARG A 891 11.67 -4.49 22.40
N ILE A 892 10.53 -4.45 21.69
CA ILE A 892 9.29 -5.08 22.17
C ILE A 892 9.32 -6.61 22.09
N SER A 893 10.20 -7.18 21.25
CA SER A 893 10.37 -8.64 21.17
C SER A 893 10.79 -9.28 22.49
N LYS A 894 11.60 -8.58 23.30
CA LYS A 894 12.23 -9.07 24.54
C LYS A 894 13.10 -10.33 24.34
N GLU A 895 13.53 -10.61 23.11
CA GLU A 895 14.47 -11.71 22.79
C GLU A 895 15.93 -11.39 23.21
N PHE A 896 16.20 -10.16 23.68
CA PHE A 896 17.51 -9.71 24.16
C PHE A 896 17.42 -9.32 25.64
N SER A 897 18.25 -9.94 26.49
CA SER A 897 18.32 -9.64 27.92
C SER A 897 18.86 -8.24 28.22
N ASN A 898 19.88 -7.79 27.48
CA ASN A 898 20.27 -6.39 27.39
C ASN A 898 20.40 -5.95 25.93
N ILE A 899 19.46 -5.13 25.45
CA ILE A 899 19.51 -4.57 24.10
C ILE A 899 20.60 -3.49 23.94
N ALA A 900 21.01 -2.82 25.03
CA ALA A 900 22.00 -1.75 25.00
C ALA A 900 23.42 -2.25 24.69
N ASP A 901 23.74 -3.47 25.11
CA ASP A 901 25.03 -4.11 24.80
C ASP A 901 25.05 -4.88 23.48
N HIS A 902 23.89 -5.19 22.89
CA HIS A 902 23.82 -5.98 21.68
C HIS A 902 24.55 -5.26 20.52
N PRO A 903 25.64 -5.81 19.93
CA PRO A 903 26.54 -5.04 19.07
C PRO A 903 25.86 -4.39 17.86
N ARG A 904 24.88 -5.07 17.28
CA ARG A 904 24.08 -4.57 16.15
C ARG A 904 23.17 -3.40 16.53
N CYS A 905 22.67 -3.37 17.75
CA CYS A 905 21.84 -2.29 18.29
C CYS A 905 22.72 -1.07 18.65
N ARG A 906 23.95 -1.32 19.14
CA ARG A 906 24.95 -0.28 19.36
C ARG A 906 25.37 0.41 18.07
N LEU A 907 25.70 -0.37 17.03
CA LEU A 907 26.01 0.16 15.70
C LEU A 907 24.86 0.99 15.10
N LEU A 908 23.60 0.58 15.29
CA LEU A 908 22.45 1.38 14.84
C LEU A 908 22.36 2.75 15.56
N ALA A 909 22.59 2.79 16.88
CA ALA A 909 22.63 4.04 17.63
C ALA A 909 23.81 4.92 17.20
N ASP A 910 24.98 4.31 17.01
CA ASP A 910 26.22 5.01 16.70
C ASP A 910 26.19 5.59 15.27
N PHE A 911 25.61 4.86 14.32
CA PHE A 911 25.28 5.36 12.97
C PHE A 911 24.40 6.61 13.04
N LEU A 912 23.24 6.54 13.73
CA LEU A 912 22.33 7.69 13.84
C LEU A 912 23.01 8.88 14.52
N MET A 913 23.71 8.67 15.64
CA MET A 913 24.43 9.75 16.32
C MET A 913 25.53 10.39 15.44
N SER A 914 26.13 9.63 14.51
CA SER A 914 27.12 10.16 13.55
C SER A 914 26.52 11.01 12.43
N HIS A 915 25.20 11.04 12.29
CA HIS A 915 24.46 11.81 11.27
C HIS A 915 23.49 12.83 11.88
N GLN A 916 23.67 13.18 13.16
CA GLN A 916 22.92 14.25 13.80
C GLN A 916 23.46 15.62 13.39
N ASN A 917 22.58 16.50 12.90
CA ASN A 917 22.92 17.85 12.49
C ASN A 917 23.22 18.78 13.68
N ASN A 918 23.90 19.90 13.39
CA ASN A 918 24.22 20.94 14.36
C ASN A 918 23.00 21.59 15.04
N ASP A 919 21.81 21.56 14.39
CA ASP A 919 20.55 22.03 14.98
C ASP A 919 19.87 21.00 15.89
N GLY A 920 20.50 19.82 16.06
CA GLY A 920 20.01 18.72 16.89
C GLY A 920 19.12 17.72 16.15
N GLY A 921 18.75 17.97 14.90
CA GLY A 921 17.88 17.08 14.14
C GLY A 921 18.60 16.09 13.23
N TRP A 922 17.80 15.40 12.42
CA TRP A 922 18.21 14.58 11.29
C TRP A 922 17.37 14.96 10.08
N GLY A 923 17.89 14.81 8.87
CA GLY A 923 17.14 15.08 7.64
C GLY A 923 17.77 14.39 6.45
N GLU A 924 17.00 13.54 5.77
CA GLU A 924 17.46 12.75 4.62
C GLU A 924 16.88 13.32 3.32
N ASP A 925 17.68 13.40 2.27
CA ASP A 925 17.15 13.67 0.92
C ASP A 925 16.63 12.38 0.30
N ILE A 926 15.64 12.47 -0.62
CA ILE A 926 15.17 11.28 -1.35
C ILE A 926 16.28 10.57 -2.15
N ASN A 927 17.36 11.27 -2.54
CA ASN A 927 18.50 10.62 -3.18
C ASN A 927 19.21 9.60 -2.26
N ALA A 928 18.95 9.57 -0.94
CA ALA A 928 19.37 8.48 -0.06
C ALA A 928 18.73 7.13 -0.46
N CYS A 929 17.43 7.15 -0.81
CA CYS A 929 16.73 5.99 -1.37
C CYS A 929 17.28 5.61 -2.75
N VAL A 930 17.51 6.60 -3.61
CA VAL A 930 17.97 6.40 -4.99
C VAL A 930 19.38 5.78 -5.00
N ARG A 931 20.31 6.30 -4.20
CA ARG A 931 21.70 5.83 -4.15
C ARG A 931 21.93 4.62 -3.22
N GLN A 932 21.03 4.37 -2.27
CA GLN A 932 21.20 3.36 -1.21
C GLN A 932 22.47 3.61 -0.38
N GLU A 933 22.60 4.85 0.08
CA GLU A 933 23.62 5.39 0.99
C GLU A 933 23.04 6.66 1.64
N TRP A 934 23.56 7.12 2.78
CA TRP A 934 23.06 8.34 3.40
C TRP A 934 23.33 9.56 2.52
N VAL A 935 22.31 10.41 2.34
CA VAL A 935 22.42 11.70 1.64
C VAL A 935 21.69 12.74 2.47
N ASP A 936 22.43 13.73 2.97
CA ASP A 936 21.87 14.82 3.77
C ASP A 936 20.81 15.61 2.98
N ASN A 937 19.70 15.93 3.63
CA ASN A 937 18.71 16.85 3.07
C ASN A 937 19.35 18.23 2.87
N PRO A 938 19.35 18.81 1.65
CA PRO A 938 19.90 20.14 1.41
C PRO A 938 19.14 21.27 2.13
N ASP A 939 17.91 21.02 2.62
CA ASP A 939 17.17 21.97 3.47
C ASP A 939 17.46 21.78 4.98
N GLY A 940 18.40 20.89 5.35
CA GLY A 940 18.78 20.58 6.73
C GLY A 940 17.87 19.56 7.42
N SER A 941 17.82 19.58 8.75
CA SER A 941 16.99 18.62 9.51
C SER A 941 15.50 18.71 9.16
N GLN A 942 14.79 17.59 9.32
CA GLN A 942 13.35 17.45 9.17
C GLN A 942 12.73 16.88 10.46
N VAL A 943 11.54 17.33 10.86
CA VAL A 943 10.87 16.88 12.09
C VAL A 943 10.49 15.40 12.03
N VAL A 944 10.20 14.86 10.84
CA VAL A 944 9.83 13.44 10.65
C VAL A 944 11.06 12.53 10.77
N ASN A 945 12.15 12.81 10.05
CA ASN A 945 13.42 12.07 10.22
C ASN A 945 13.96 12.18 11.65
N THR A 946 13.85 13.37 12.27
CA THR A 946 14.24 13.59 13.66
C THR A 946 13.42 12.74 14.62
N ALA A 947 12.09 12.70 14.45
CA ALA A 947 11.20 11.87 15.26
C ALA A 947 11.57 10.38 15.17
N TRP A 948 11.78 9.88 13.95
CA TRP A 948 12.23 8.50 13.73
C TRP A 948 13.60 8.22 14.37
N ALA A 949 14.57 9.10 14.18
CA ALA A 949 15.91 8.95 14.76
C ALA A 949 15.91 8.95 16.30
N VAL A 950 15.17 9.86 16.96
CA VAL A 950 15.10 9.86 18.44
C VAL A 950 14.32 8.66 18.97
N MET A 951 13.23 8.24 18.32
CA MET A 951 12.54 7.00 18.70
C MET A 951 13.45 5.78 18.54
N ALA A 952 14.23 5.72 17.46
CA ALA A 952 15.20 4.66 17.23
C ALA A 952 16.26 4.57 18.33
N ILE A 953 16.94 5.69 18.60
CA ILE A 953 17.97 5.77 19.66
C ILE A 953 17.38 5.44 21.03
N MET A 954 16.19 5.96 21.38
CA MET A 954 15.49 5.67 22.63
C MET A 954 15.06 4.20 22.78
N ASN A 955 14.96 3.45 21.68
CA ASN A 955 14.60 2.04 21.68
C ASN A 955 15.80 1.12 21.83
N VAL A 956 16.91 1.38 21.14
CA VAL A 956 18.16 0.60 21.31
C VAL A 956 18.99 1.01 22.54
N SER A 957 18.70 2.14 23.20
CA SER A 957 19.41 2.57 24.42
C SER A 957 19.26 1.63 25.62
N GLY A 958 18.25 0.74 25.60
CA GLY A 958 17.95 -0.18 26.70
C GLY A 958 17.71 0.51 28.04
N ASP A 959 18.27 -0.07 29.10
CA ASP A 959 18.27 0.44 30.46
C ASP A 959 19.64 1.11 30.76
N PRO A 960 19.68 2.37 31.25
CA PRO A 960 20.92 3.09 31.49
C PRO A 960 21.81 2.46 32.57
N ASN A 961 21.24 1.69 33.51
CA ASN A 961 22.02 1.00 34.55
C ASN A 961 22.93 -0.10 33.97
N HIS A 962 22.67 -0.52 32.72
CA HIS A 962 23.52 -1.43 31.95
C HIS A 962 24.33 -0.71 30.86
N SER A 963 24.49 0.62 30.94
CA SER A 963 25.31 1.43 30.04
C SER A 963 26.37 2.20 30.82
N SER A 964 27.57 2.36 30.25
CA SER A 964 28.57 3.26 30.85
C SER A 964 28.06 4.71 30.80
N TYR A 965 28.27 5.47 31.88
CA TYR A 965 27.78 6.85 32.01
C TYR A 965 28.14 7.73 30.81
N ALA A 966 29.36 7.61 30.28
CA ALA A 966 29.79 8.37 29.10
C ALA A 966 28.96 8.05 27.84
N ARG A 967 28.62 6.77 27.59
CA ARG A 967 27.75 6.37 26.47
C ARG A 967 26.31 6.80 26.71
N TRP A 968 25.82 6.67 27.94
CA TRP A 968 24.49 7.18 28.32
C TRP A 968 24.39 8.69 28.08
N HIS A 969 25.38 9.48 28.50
CA HIS A 969 25.37 10.94 28.35
C HIS A 969 25.40 11.37 26.88
N GLN A 970 26.13 10.63 26.02
CA GLN A 970 26.11 10.83 24.57
C GLN A 970 24.70 10.58 23.99
N ILE A 971 24.09 9.43 24.32
CA ILE A 971 22.73 9.05 23.90
C ILE A 971 21.70 10.07 24.38
N ALA A 972 21.76 10.46 25.66
CA ALA A 972 20.87 11.44 26.25
C ALA A 972 21.00 12.80 25.57
N SER A 973 22.23 13.31 25.39
CA SER A 973 22.46 14.57 24.68
C SER A 973 21.94 14.53 23.24
N ALA A 974 22.13 13.42 22.52
CA ALA A 974 21.59 13.26 21.17
C ALA A 974 20.06 13.28 21.14
N VAL A 975 19.39 12.51 22.01
CA VAL A 975 17.92 12.47 22.10
C VAL A 975 17.35 13.82 22.54
N GLU A 976 17.91 14.47 23.56
CA GLU A 976 17.41 15.75 24.06
C GLU A 976 17.54 16.86 23.01
N ARG A 977 18.64 16.90 22.24
CA ARG A 977 18.78 17.83 21.10
C ARG A 977 17.72 17.62 20.02
N GLY A 978 17.43 16.37 19.65
CA GLY A 978 16.38 16.06 18.67
C GLY A 978 14.97 16.42 19.14
N ILE A 979 14.67 16.19 20.41
CA ILE A 979 13.40 16.61 21.02
C ILE A 979 13.29 18.14 21.08
N GLN A 980 14.38 18.86 21.41
CA GLN A 980 14.40 20.32 21.35
C GLN A 980 14.20 20.85 19.93
N LEU A 981 14.73 20.18 18.89
CA LEU A 981 14.41 20.55 17.51
C LEU A 981 12.91 20.40 17.20
N ILE A 982 12.30 19.26 17.53
CA ILE A 982 10.86 19.04 17.33
C ILE A 982 10.04 20.12 18.06
N MET A 983 10.36 20.41 19.32
CA MET A 983 9.70 21.47 20.10
C MET A 983 9.92 22.87 19.48
N SER A 984 11.12 23.17 18.98
CA SER A 984 11.46 24.48 18.39
C SER A 984 10.71 24.79 17.09
N ARG A 985 10.29 23.74 16.37
CA ARG A 985 9.58 23.83 15.08
C ARG A 985 8.05 23.78 15.21
N GLN A 986 7.51 23.55 16.42
CA GLN A 986 6.07 23.52 16.65
C GLN A 986 5.42 24.91 16.50
N LEU A 987 4.26 24.96 15.86
CA LEU A 987 3.48 26.16 15.59
C LEU A 987 2.60 26.52 16.80
N ALA A 988 2.10 27.77 16.84
CA ALA A 988 1.23 28.21 17.94
C ALA A 988 -0.06 27.36 18.04
N THR A 989 -0.59 26.87 16.91
CA THR A 989 -1.75 25.96 16.81
C THR A 989 -1.56 24.57 17.43
N GLY A 990 -0.32 24.15 17.70
CA GLY A 990 0.07 22.78 18.05
C GLY A 990 0.60 21.95 16.87
N ASP A 991 0.43 22.43 15.64
CA ASP A 991 0.88 21.80 14.40
C ASP A 991 2.42 21.87 14.18
N TRP A 992 2.92 21.19 13.17
CA TRP A 992 4.25 21.39 12.57
C TRP A 992 4.11 21.74 11.09
N ALA A 993 5.04 22.56 10.56
CA ALA A 993 5.05 22.87 9.12
C ALA A 993 5.30 21.60 8.27
N GLN A 994 4.77 21.56 7.06
CA GLN A 994 5.11 20.52 6.09
C GLN A 994 6.54 20.76 5.57
N GLU A 995 7.36 19.71 5.61
CA GLU A 995 8.75 19.69 5.12
C GLU A 995 8.82 18.74 3.90
N ARG A 996 9.92 18.03 3.62
CA ARG A 996 10.02 17.18 2.40
C ARG A 996 9.25 15.86 2.50
N LEU A 997 9.18 15.15 1.37
CA LEU A 997 8.58 13.84 1.24
C LEU A 997 9.29 12.80 2.11
N SER A 998 8.53 12.19 3.00
CA SER A 998 9.01 11.14 3.89
C SER A 998 8.68 9.72 3.38
N GLY A 999 7.88 9.60 2.31
CA GLY A 999 7.48 8.33 1.69
C GLY A 999 8.19 8.08 0.36
N VAL A 1000 8.51 6.81 0.08
CA VAL A 1000 9.11 6.37 -1.20
C VAL A 1000 8.55 5.01 -1.61
N PHE A 1001 8.64 4.65 -2.89
CA PHE A 1001 8.54 3.27 -3.35
C PHE A 1001 9.46 2.99 -4.54
N ASN A 1002 9.88 1.73 -4.66
CA ASN A 1002 10.80 1.21 -5.69
C ASN A 1002 12.09 2.05 -5.90
N GLY A 1003 12.58 2.68 -4.82
CA GLY A 1003 13.86 3.39 -4.73
C GLY A 1003 13.84 4.86 -5.14
N ASN A 1004 12.98 5.29 -6.07
CA ASN A 1004 13.04 6.64 -6.66
C ASN A 1004 11.68 7.34 -6.84
N ASN A 1005 10.56 6.77 -6.39
CA ASN A 1005 9.25 7.40 -6.50
C ASN A 1005 8.80 7.96 -5.16
N ALA A 1006 8.82 9.28 -5.00
CA ALA A 1006 8.36 9.93 -3.80
C ALA A 1006 6.83 9.89 -3.65
N ILE A 1007 6.34 9.79 -2.42
CA ILE A 1007 4.91 9.84 -2.11
C ILE A 1007 4.62 10.53 -0.77
N HIS A 1008 3.55 11.32 -0.72
CA HIS A 1008 3.19 12.16 0.44
C HIS A 1008 2.62 11.33 1.59
N TYR A 1009 3.11 11.55 2.80
CA TYR A 1009 2.46 11.19 4.06
C TYR A 1009 2.27 12.44 4.92
N PRO A 1010 1.28 13.31 4.63
CA PRO A 1010 1.20 14.64 5.25
C PRO A 1010 0.89 14.57 6.75
N GLY A 1011 0.27 13.48 7.23
CA GLY A 1011 0.03 13.24 8.66
C GLY A 1011 1.29 12.94 9.48
N TYR A 1012 2.41 12.51 8.86
CA TYR A 1012 3.61 12.13 9.61
C TYR A 1012 4.22 13.27 10.44
N LYS A 1013 4.13 14.52 9.96
CA LYS A 1013 4.59 15.72 10.69
C LYS A 1013 3.86 15.95 12.02
N ASN A 1014 2.67 15.37 12.17
CA ASN A 1014 1.87 15.38 13.39
C ASN A 1014 2.04 14.08 14.17
N THR A 1015 1.80 12.94 13.53
CA THR A 1015 1.76 11.64 14.21
C THR A 1015 3.13 11.21 14.75
N MET A 1016 4.21 11.38 13.97
CA MET A 1016 5.55 10.93 14.39
C MET A 1016 6.14 11.85 15.47
N THR A 1017 5.88 13.16 15.39
CA THR A 1017 6.38 14.15 16.36
C THR A 1017 5.73 13.99 17.72
N VAL A 1018 4.40 13.79 17.81
CA VAL A 1018 3.75 13.52 19.10
C VAL A 1018 4.16 12.15 19.67
N TRP A 1019 4.32 11.13 18.83
CA TRP A 1019 4.78 9.80 19.25
C TRP A 1019 6.19 9.86 19.86
N ALA A 1020 7.13 10.56 19.19
CA ALA A 1020 8.47 10.80 19.71
C ALA A 1020 8.46 11.56 21.05
N LEU A 1021 7.61 12.58 21.19
CA LEU A 1021 7.44 13.32 22.44
C LEU A 1021 6.86 12.45 23.57
N GLY A 1022 5.84 11.62 23.30
CA GLY A 1022 5.24 10.70 24.28
C GLY A 1022 6.19 9.60 24.75
N MET A 1023 6.93 8.99 23.81
CA MET A 1023 8.01 8.05 24.11
C MET A 1023 9.10 8.72 24.97
N TYR A 1024 9.54 9.92 24.60
CA TYR A 1024 10.53 10.68 25.37
C TYR A 1024 10.05 11.06 26.77
N ASN A 1025 8.79 11.49 26.91
CA ASN A 1025 8.19 11.80 28.21
C ASN A 1025 8.16 10.57 29.13
N THR A 1026 8.00 9.36 28.58
CA THR A 1026 8.13 8.10 29.36
C THR A 1026 9.59 7.73 29.62
N TRP A 1027 10.46 7.78 28.60
CA TRP A 1027 11.90 7.49 28.67
C TRP A 1027 12.58 8.34 29.74
N LYS A 1028 12.37 9.67 29.72
CA LYS A 1028 12.92 10.63 30.69
C LYS A 1028 12.43 10.38 32.12
N LYS A 1029 11.15 10.00 32.30
CA LYS A 1029 10.57 9.71 33.63
C LYS A 1029 11.14 8.44 34.25
N ASN A 1030 11.42 7.41 33.44
CA ASN A 1030 12.04 6.18 33.92
C ASN A 1030 13.48 6.40 34.40
N PHE A 1031 14.24 7.28 33.73
CA PHE A 1031 15.69 7.42 33.96
C PHE A 1031 16.09 8.60 34.84
N LYS A 1032 15.19 9.56 35.12
CA LYS A 1032 15.38 10.54 36.21
C LYS A 1032 15.30 9.95 37.63
N ARG A 1033 15.11 8.63 37.76
CA ARG A 1033 14.79 7.96 39.04
C ARG A 1033 15.99 7.35 39.75
N ASN A 1034 17.21 7.58 39.26
CA ASN A 1034 18.44 7.13 39.90
C ASN A 1034 19.46 8.30 40.05
N PRO A 1035 19.24 9.26 40.98
CA PRO A 1035 20.15 10.39 41.20
C PRO A 1035 21.28 10.07 42.19
N ASP A 1036 21.11 9.03 43.01
CA ASP A 1036 21.94 8.77 44.21
C ASP A 1036 23.21 7.93 43.92
N GLU A 1037 23.50 7.67 42.63
CA GLU A 1037 24.74 7.01 42.15
C GLU A 1037 25.70 7.99 41.42
N TYR A 1038 25.52 9.31 41.59
CA TYR A 1038 26.30 10.38 40.93
C TYR A 1038 27.29 11.14 41.83
#